data_AF-A0A5J4W445-F1
#
_entry.id   AF-A0A5J4W445-F1
#
_cell.length_a   1.000
_cell.length_b   1.000
_cell.length_c   1.000
_cell.angle_alpha   90.00
_cell.angle_beta   90.00
_cell.angle_gamma   90.00
#
_symmetry.space_group_name_H-M   'P 1'
#
loop_
_entity.id
_entity.type
_entity.pdbx_description
1 polymer ?
#
loop_
_entity_poly.entity_id
_entity_poly.type
_entity_poly.pdbx_seq_one_letter_code
_entity_poly.pdbx_strand_id
1 'polypeptide(L)'
;MYELFPLSVASTIRNKQGIKKIFFSQQDGDDFIVQWLNQLFKEAEQVNADNQYITEACTIDDTIPYSMEVPIVGFNSSRFDISLIISQMQCKDWTISNYVGSSTIAKQVIVHHKKLNLKVKFVDMLTYLQPMELRQAAKDFGDGYDDKKGLFPYEAFNTDNVNEVLSKSEPFTMEDFNSSLKKTKISEKDYQIYLEDAKRFKNRWDYLQFYNEQDTYIMIKPLMTLISLQFKYKIDMFSFMSMAACSNAIKYAKAYEDFDINGVYPNFEDNSQKFYLTENYWQSKVKGYLSQDKHKKRDTTNNVQDNDFDYFKQLFKASNCSICGCKFTFDNKPTLDRIDNSIGHSKDNVLPCCLYCNCFCSDKDKSIGKLFIQLRKYCMIRCLPTNLTDIDVYHLIRKWITGGLSNVMHRVNRSGIDFIKRLYYNKEAKKVTVLTTDHRITHVVGVDFNSLYPSVMSSEQHKFIRYTGGKMYMCGSQTGKIEGVDDHSKQTILRIINSNKRFTQEGRLFIAEVKGHIQEDYLNDFINFPPILRNYEFTTDERTIGNYMYSHMKDNTIKTDQKQRKLTNLSSTMGEYMAFSSYYLWFLIDDCHFIIDDVKQIVLFNKHDQFNSFIKEFTKNRIEAKLDENKGQEQFFKIVMNSSYGSDGMNTEKYHKEKIMNRTQTERAIRSNAFMDEQKISEDSYMVQMNPEHCSCKTPLQVAFFLLDNAKYWYLNFIYNFMYECLDMSRIHFIEGDTDSAYWAISGNPNEDFTQ
;
A
#
# COMPACT_ATOMS: atom_id res chain seq x y z
N MET A 1 32.02 6.98 -17.13
CA MET A 1 30.67 6.40 -17.00
C MET A 1 30.65 5.24 -17.99
N TYR A 2 30.45 3.99 -17.55
CA TYR A 2 30.40 2.86 -18.48
C TYR A 2 29.06 2.89 -19.21
N GLU A 3 29.09 2.85 -20.54
CA GLU A 3 27.90 2.76 -21.38
C GLU A 3 27.54 1.27 -21.54
N LEU A 4 26.28 0.92 -21.30
CA LEU A 4 25.79 -0.45 -21.36
C LEU A 4 25.07 -0.67 -22.70
N PHE A 5 25.37 -1.77 -23.36
CA PHE A 5 24.75 -2.15 -24.63
C PHE A 5 24.02 -3.49 -24.50
N PRO A 6 22.81 -3.62 -25.05
CA PRO A 6 22.09 -4.88 -25.02
C PRO A 6 22.78 -5.91 -25.93
N LEU A 7 23.12 -7.07 -25.37
CA LEU A 7 23.74 -8.18 -26.08
C LEU A 7 22.71 -9.15 -26.68
N SER A 8 21.68 -9.46 -25.89
CA SER A 8 20.66 -10.45 -26.24
C SER A 8 19.42 -10.27 -25.38
N VAL A 9 18.28 -10.75 -25.87
CA VAL A 9 17.01 -10.81 -25.16
C VAL A 9 16.44 -12.22 -25.27
N ALA A 10 15.89 -12.73 -24.18
CA ALA A 10 15.22 -14.02 -24.13
C ALA A 10 13.85 -13.88 -23.48
N SER A 11 12.91 -14.73 -23.87
CA SER A 11 11.61 -14.82 -23.20
C SER A 11 11.08 -16.24 -23.25
N THR A 12 10.46 -16.66 -22.16
CA THR A 12 9.69 -17.90 -22.09
C THR A 12 8.21 -17.55 -22.05
N ILE A 13 7.46 -18.00 -23.05
CA ILE A 13 6.03 -17.78 -23.20
C ILE A 13 5.29 -19.03 -22.75
N ARG A 14 4.24 -18.84 -21.94
CA ARG A 14 3.29 -19.88 -21.58
C ARG A 14 1.90 -19.50 -22.10
N ASN A 15 1.33 -20.33 -22.95
CA ASN A 15 -0.03 -20.20 -23.46
C ASN A 15 -0.76 -21.56 -23.39
N LYS A 16 -1.98 -21.69 -23.94
CA LYS A 16 -2.71 -22.97 -23.91
C LYS A 16 -2.05 -24.08 -24.73
N GLN A 17 -1.20 -23.74 -25.70
CA GLN A 17 -0.47 -24.70 -26.54
C GLN A 17 0.78 -25.27 -25.85
N GLY A 18 1.28 -24.61 -24.80
CA GLY A 18 2.41 -25.09 -24.00
C GLY A 18 3.39 -23.98 -23.66
N ILE A 19 4.68 -24.37 -23.55
CA ILE A 19 5.77 -23.45 -23.28
C ILE A 19 6.61 -23.29 -24.55
N LYS A 20 6.85 -22.04 -24.95
CA LYS A 20 7.70 -21.67 -26.08
C LYS A 20 8.81 -20.74 -25.58
N LYS A 21 10.02 -20.91 -26.10
CA LYS A 21 11.16 -20.05 -25.81
C LYS A 21 11.53 -19.28 -27.07
N ILE A 22 11.87 -18.01 -26.89
CA ILE A 22 12.39 -17.16 -27.96
C ILE A 22 13.67 -16.49 -27.48
N PHE A 23 14.62 -16.34 -28.39
CA PHE A 23 15.91 -15.72 -28.15
C PHE A 23 16.30 -14.90 -29.37
N PHE A 24 16.83 -13.70 -29.12
CA PHE A 24 17.40 -12.82 -30.13
C PHE A 24 18.67 -12.20 -29.58
N SER A 25 19.65 -11.93 -30.43
CA SER A 25 20.94 -11.37 -30.07
C SER A 25 21.49 -10.45 -31.14
N GLN A 26 22.67 -9.87 -30.90
CA GLN A 26 23.40 -9.10 -31.91
C GLN A 26 23.69 -9.90 -33.20
N GLN A 27 23.64 -11.24 -33.17
CA GLN A 27 23.76 -12.06 -34.39
C GLN A 27 22.57 -11.90 -35.35
N ASP A 28 21.43 -11.42 -34.86
CA ASP A 28 20.21 -11.20 -35.64
C ASP A 28 20.13 -9.79 -36.27
N GLY A 29 21.17 -8.96 -36.07
CA GLY A 29 21.28 -7.59 -36.57
C GLY A 29 20.96 -6.52 -35.52
N ASP A 30 21.21 -5.25 -35.86
CA ASP A 30 21.08 -4.11 -34.92
C ASP A 30 19.65 -3.89 -34.41
N ASP A 31 18.64 -4.41 -35.10
CA ASP A 31 17.22 -4.29 -34.75
C ASP A 31 16.65 -5.51 -33.99
N PHE A 32 17.51 -6.41 -33.47
CA PHE A 32 17.08 -7.64 -32.80
C PHE A 32 16.07 -7.42 -31.64
N ILE A 33 16.13 -6.30 -30.92
CA ILE A 33 15.14 -5.95 -29.88
C ILE A 33 13.77 -5.65 -30.50
N VAL A 34 13.74 -5.00 -31.66
CA VAL A 34 12.51 -4.72 -32.41
C VAL A 34 11.93 -6.02 -32.97
N GLN A 35 12.79 -6.93 -33.44
CA GLN A 35 12.38 -8.28 -33.87
C GLN A 35 11.77 -9.07 -32.70
N TRP A 36 12.40 -9.03 -31.52
CA TRP A 36 11.88 -9.63 -30.30
C TRP A 36 10.54 -9.04 -29.86
N LEU A 37 10.38 -7.71 -29.84
CA LEU A 37 9.11 -7.05 -29.51
C LEU A 37 8.00 -7.43 -30.49
N ASN A 38 8.30 -7.51 -31.78
CA ASN A 38 7.37 -8.01 -32.79
C ASN A 38 6.92 -9.45 -32.48
N GLN A 39 7.86 -10.33 -32.13
CA GLN A 39 7.52 -11.71 -31.77
C GLN A 39 6.68 -11.75 -30.49
N LEU A 40 7.00 -10.94 -29.47
CA LEU A 40 6.18 -10.84 -28.26
C LEU A 40 4.74 -10.41 -28.54
N PHE A 41 4.50 -9.46 -29.45
CA PHE A 41 3.15 -9.07 -29.81
C PHE A 41 2.37 -10.20 -30.50
N LYS A 42 3.02 -11.00 -31.35
CA LYS A 42 2.38 -12.20 -31.95
C LYS A 42 2.00 -13.22 -30.89
N GLU A 43 2.88 -13.47 -29.91
CA GLU A 43 2.56 -14.38 -28.82
C GLU A 43 1.46 -13.83 -27.90
N ALA A 44 1.46 -12.52 -27.64
CA ALA A 44 0.44 -11.86 -26.84
C ALA A 44 -0.95 -11.90 -27.52
N GLU A 45 -1.02 -11.87 -28.86
CA GLU A 45 -2.26 -12.09 -29.61
C GLU A 45 -2.84 -13.48 -29.32
N GLN A 46 -1.99 -14.53 -29.35
CA GLN A 46 -2.41 -15.89 -29.01
C GLN A 46 -2.86 -16.00 -27.55
N VAL A 47 -2.13 -15.39 -26.61
CA VAL A 47 -2.52 -15.38 -25.18
C VAL A 47 -3.87 -14.68 -24.97
N ASN A 48 -4.15 -13.60 -25.68
CA ASN A 48 -5.44 -12.93 -25.63
C ASN A 48 -6.56 -13.76 -26.26
N ALA A 49 -6.29 -14.47 -27.37
CA ALA A 49 -7.25 -15.39 -27.97
C ALA A 49 -7.56 -16.56 -27.02
N ASP A 50 -6.53 -17.08 -26.34
CA ASP A 50 -6.66 -18.16 -25.37
C ASP A 50 -7.50 -17.75 -24.15
N ASN A 51 -7.49 -16.48 -23.75
CA ASN A 51 -8.15 -16.00 -22.54
C ASN A 51 -9.52 -15.34 -22.77
N GLN A 52 -10.08 -15.44 -23.98
CA GLN A 52 -11.45 -14.97 -24.26
C GLN A 52 -12.46 -15.63 -23.32
N TYR A 53 -13.52 -14.91 -22.99
CA TYR A 53 -14.63 -15.47 -22.22
C TYR A 53 -15.34 -16.53 -23.07
N ILE A 54 -15.55 -17.71 -22.47
CA ILE A 54 -16.20 -18.84 -23.12
C ILE A 54 -17.57 -19.04 -22.46
N THR A 55 -18.62 -19.15 -23.27
CA THR A 55 -19.99 -19.47 -22.84
C THR A 55 -20.10 -20.91 -22.35
N GLU A 56 -21.20 -21.27 -21.69
CA GLU A 56 -21.49 -22.67 -21.33
C GLU A 56 -21.54 -23.60 -22.55
N ALA A 57 -21.80 -23.06 -23.75
CA ALA A 57 -21.78 -23.79 -25.01
C ALA A 57 -20.36 -23.97 -25.59
N CYS A 58 -19.32 -23.62 -24.84
CA CYS A 58 -17.91 -23.68 -25.26
C CYS A 58 -17.58 -22.79 -26.47
N THR A 59 -18.34 -21.71 -26.70
CA THR A 59 -18.06 -20.70 -27.74
C THR A 59 -17.58 -19.40 -27.11
N ILE A 60 -16.88 -18.56 -27.88
CA ILE A 60 -16.49 -17.22 -27.42
C ILE A 60 -17.76 -16.38 -27.15
N ASP A 61 -17.77 -15.69 -26.02
CA ASP A 61 -18.81 -14.72 -25.68
C ASP A 61 -18.45 -13.35 -26.27
N ASP A 62 -18.87 -13.11 -27.51
CA ASP A 62 -18.64 -11.85 -28.22
C ASP A 62 -19.33 -10.64 -27.57
N THR A 63 -20.20 -10.85 -26.58
CA THR A 63 -20.87 -9.75 -25.85
C THR A 63 -19.98 -9.15 -24.76
N ILE A 64 -18.95 -9.89 -24.32
CA ILE A 64 -18.00 -9.43 -23.28
C ILE A 64 -16.66 -9.11 -23.94
N PRO A 65 -16.36 -7.82 -24.20
CA PRO A 65 -15.09 -7.45 -24.80
C PRO A 65 -13.93 -7.81 -23.87
N TYR A 66 -13.02 -8.67 -24.36
CA TYR A 66 -11.76 -8.98 -23.67
C TYR A 66 -10.65 -8.05 -24.15
N SER A 67 -10.24 -7.11 -23.29
CA SER A 67 -9.15 -6.17 -23.56
C SER A 67 -8.19 -6.10 -22.36
N MET A 68 -7.55 -7.22 -22.05
CA MET A 68 -6.56 -7.30 -20.99
C MET A 68 -5.15 -7.08 -21.54
N GLU A 69 -4.30 -6.52 -20.68
CA GLU A 69 -2.88 -6.34 -20.94
C GLU A 69 -2.14 -7.66 -20.68
N VAL A 70 -1.41 -8.17 -21.67
CA VAL A 70 -0.62 -9.39 -21.50
C VAL A 70 0.62 -9.07 -20.66
N PRO A 71 0.82 -9.68 -19.48
CA PRO A 71 1.95 -9.39 -18.62
C PRO A 71 3.25 -9.99 -19.18
N ILE A 72 4.29 -9.18 -19.26
CA ILE A 72 5.67 -9.57 -19.53
C ILE A 72 6.47 -9.32 -18.26
N VAL A 73 6.98 -10.40 -17.66
CA VAL A 73 7.55 -10.34 -16.32
C VAL A 73 9.06 -10.55 -16.38
N GLY A 74 9.81 -9.58 -15.86
CA GLY A 74 11.25 -9.73 -15.61
C GLY A 74 11.54 -9.90 -14.11
N PHE A 75 12.81 -10.15 -13.76
CA PHE A 75 13.26 -10.27 -12.39
C PHE A 75 14.35 -9.23 -12.10
N ASN A 76 14.08 -8.28 -11.21
CA ASN A 76 14.96 -7.12 -10.97
C ASN A 76 15.19 -6.27 -12.25
N SER A 77 14.21 -6.30 -13.16
CA SER A 77 14.29 -5.68 -14.49
C SER A 77 13.92 -4.21 -14.50
N SER A 78 13.24 -3.73 -13.45
CA SER A 78 12.68 -2.38 -13.38
C SER A 78 13.73 -1.27 -13.52
N ARG A 79 14.98 -1.52 -13.13
CA ARG A 79 16.05 -0.52 -13.18
C ARG A 79 16.87 -0.59 -14.46
N PHE A 80 17.59 -1.69 -14.67
CA PHE A 80 18.59 -1.78 -15.74
C PHE A 80 17.99 -2.26 -17.06
N ASP A 81 17.33 -3.41 -17.06
CA ASP A 81 16.85 -4.05 -18.28
C ASP A 81 15.89 -3.17 -19.07
N ILE A 82 14.86 -2.61 -18.40
CA ILE A 82 13.89 -1.72 -19.07
C ILE A 82 14.60 -0.48 -19.61
N SER A 83 15.55 0.10 -18.88
CA SER A 83 16.29 1.29 -19.34
C SER A 83 17.09 1.01 -20.61
N LEU A 84 17.56 -0.23 -20.84
CA LEU A 84 18.30 -0.62 -22.05
C LEU A 84 17.39 -0.78 -23.28
N ILE A 85 16.11 -1.10 -23.09
CA ILE A 85 15.19 -1.42 -24.19
C ILE A 85 14.06 -0.39 -24.38
N ILE A 86 13.92 0.59 -23.49
CA ILE A 86 12.80 1.55 -23.50
C ILE A 86 12.76 2.38 -24.78
N SER A 87 13.91 2.68 -25.38
CA SER A 87 13.98 3.44 -26.63
C SER A 87 13.35 2.70 -27.81
N GLN A 88 13.40 1.36 -27.79
CA GLN A 88 12.83 0.47 -28.80
C GLN A 88 11.34 0.18 -28.53
N MET A 89 10.84 0.48 -27.32
CA MET A 89 9.40 0.41 -26.98
C MET A 89 8.58 1.58 -27.56
N GLN A 90 9.20 2.48 -28.32
CA GLN A 90 8.55 3.59 -29.01
C GLN A 90 8.95 3.57 -30.49
N CYS A 91 8.05 3.13 -31.37
CA CYS A 91 8.34 3.07 -32.81
C CYS A 91 7.10 3.38 -33.67
N LYS A 92 7.19 3.14 -34.98
CA LYS A 92 6.05 3.33 -35.90
C LYS A 92 4.88 2.39 -35.58
N ASP A 93 5.12 1.18 -35.11
CA ASP A 93 4.11 0.13 -34.92
C ASP A 93 3.51 0.09 -33.50
N TRP A 94 4.25 0.53 -32.47
CA TRP A 94 3.79 0.59 -31.08
C TRP A 94 4.28 1.83 -30.33
N THR A 95 3.61 2.14 -29.22
CA THR A 95 3.91 3.29 -28.34
C THR A 95 3.74 2.93 -26.89
N ILE A 96 4.55 3.55 -26.02
CA ILE A 96 4.34 3.50 -24.58
C ILE A 96 3.07 4.31 -24.26
N SER A 97 2.03 3.62 -23.81
CA SER A 97 0.74 4.20 -23.45
C SER A 97 0.64 4.58 -21.98
N ASN A 98 1.44 3.94 -21.12
CA ASN A 98 1.52 4.25 -19.70
C ASN A 98 2.90 3.88 -19.16
N TYR A 99 3.42 4.71 -18.25
CA TYR A 99 4.69 4.50 -17.57
C TYR A 99 4.51 4.84 -16.09
N VAL A 100 4.85 3.91 -15.21
CA VAL A 100 4.82 4.10 -13.75
C VAL A 100 6.22 3.86 -13.23
N GLY A 101 6.77 4.84 -12.51
CA GLY A 101 8.15 4.77 -12.07
C GLY A 101 8.76 6.15 -11.88
N SER A 102 10.09 6.17 -11.94
CA SER A 102 10.90 7.37 -12.13
C SER A 102 11.77 7.18 -13.37
N SER A 103 12.47 8.23 -13.79
CA SER A 103 13.42 8.18 -14.90
C SER A 103 14.46 7.04 -14.84
N THR A 104 14.79 6.60 -13.63
CA THR A 104 15.79 5.54 -13.38
C THR A 104 15.18 4.17 -13.06
N ILE A 105 13.89 4.09 -12.73
CA ILE A 105 13.23 2.86 -12.27
C ILE A 105 11.82 2.80 -12.86
N ALA A 106 11.66 1.95 -13.88
CA ALA A 106 10.38 1.63 -14.49
C ALA A 106 9.67 0.51 -13.69
N LYS A 107 8.78 0.88 -12.77
CA LYS A 107 7.98 -0.11 -12.02
C LYS A 107 7.00 -0.85 -12.92
N GLN A 108 6.44 -0.16 -13.91
CA GLN A 108 5.53 -0.73 -14.89
C GLN A 108 5.58 0.08 -16.20
N VAL A 109 5.60 -0.60 -17.33
CA VAL A 109 5.50 0.01 -18.68
C VAL A 109 4.44 -0.71 -19.49
N ILE A 110 3.47 0.03 -20.04
CA ILE A 110 2.44 -0.53 -20.93
C ILE A 110 2.70 -0.08 -22.35
N VAL A 111 3.02 -1.03 -23.22
CA VAL A 111 3.27 -0.78 -24.64
C VAL A 111 2.04 -1.21 -25.45
N HIS A 112 1.52 -0.28 -26.24
CA HIS A 112 0.32 -0.46 -27.07
C HIS A 112 0.69 -0.57 -28.54
N HIS A 113 0.30 -1.67 -29.17
CA HIS A 113 0.43 -1.87 -30.61
C HIS A 113 -0.65 -1.09 -31.35
N LYS A 114 -0.26 -0.16 -32.21
CA LYS A 114 -1.18 0.83 -32.82
C LYS A 114 -2.21 0.21 -33.77
N LYS A 115 -1.84 -0.86 -34.49
CA LYS A 115 -2.73 -1.55 -35.44
C LYS A 115 -3.57 -2.66 -34.81
N LEU A 116 -2.94 -3.56 -34.05
CA LEU A 116 -3.60 -4.74 -33.45
C LEU A 116 -4.49 -4.41 -32.24
N ASN A 117 -4.47 -3.16 -31.76
CA ASN A 117 -5.13 -2.74 -30.52
C ASN A 117 -4.78 -3.64 -29.30
N LEU A 118 -3.57 -4.19 -29.30
CA LEU A 118 -3.05 -5.12 -28.30
C LEU A 118 -2.11 -4.39 -27.34
N LYS A 119 -2.19 -4.71 -26.05
CA LYS A 119 -1.33 -4.11 -25.01
C LYS A 119 -0.53 -5.18 -24.30
N VAL A 120 0.76 -4.93 -24.14
CA VAL A 120 1.64 -5.72 -23.27
C VAL A 120 2.09 -4.87 -22.09
N LYS A 121 2.19 -5.48 -20.92
CA LYS A 121 2.54 -4.82 -19.67
C LYS A 121 3.82 -5.41 -19.10
N PHE A 122 4.90 -4.65 -19.13
CA PHE A 122 6.16 -4.98 -18.49
C PHE A 122 6.09 -4.70 -16.99
N VAL A 123 6.37 -5.71 -16.18
CA VAL A 123 6.41 -5.64 -14.71
C VAL A 123 7.58 -6.44 -14.16
N ASP A 124 8.00 -6.09 -12.95
CA ASP A 124 9.07 -6.78 -12.22
C ASP A 124 8.47 -7.73 -11.18
N MET A 125 8.89 -9.00 -11.21
CA MET A 125 8.48 -10.03 -10.25
C MET A 125 8.79 -9.62 -8.80
N LEU A 126 9.86 -8.87 -8.57
CA LEU A 126 10.22 -8.38 -7.23
C LEU A 126 9.20 -7.39 -6.65
N THR A 127 8.28 -6.86 -7.47
CA THR A 127 7.15 -6.05 -6.98
C THR A 127 6.11 -6.90 -6.22
N TYR A 128 6.16 -8.22 -6.41
CA TYR A 128 5.27 -9.20 -5.79
C TYR A 128 5.95 -10.07 -4.73
N LEU A 129 7.27 -9.94 -4.55
CA LEU A 129 8.07 -10.70 -3.60
C LEU A 129 8.80 -9.77 -2.62
N GLN A 130 9.36 -10.32 -1.55
CA GLN A 130 10.40 -9.62 -0.82
C GLN A 130 11.69 -9.58 -1.65
N PRO A 131 12.58 -8.60 -1.42
CA PRO A 131 13.90 -8.57 -2.05
C PRO A 131 14.63 -9.90 -1.81
N MET A 132 14.89 -10.63 -2.89
CA MET A 132 15.57 -11.93 -2.88
C MET A 132 16.21 -12.21 -4.24
N GLU A 133 17.09 -13.19 -4.29
CA GLU A 133 17.68 -13.69 -5.54
C GLU A 133 16.70 -14.60 -6.29
N LEU A 134 16.78 -14.62 -7.63
CA LEU A 134 15.92 -15.46 -8.47
C LEU A 134 15.99 -16.95 -8.10
N ARG A 135 17.20 -17.42 -7.77
CA ARG A 135 17.43 -18.80 -7.29
C ARG A 135 16.65 -19.11 -6.02
N GLN A 136 16.56 -18.15 -5.09
CA GLN A 136 15.80 -18.31 -3.86
C GLN A 136 14.30 -18.30 -4.13
N ALA A 137 13.81 -17.41 -5.00
CA ALA A 137 12.41 -17.40 -5.44
C ALA A 137 11.99 -18.73 -6.10
N ALA A 138 12.86 -19.28 -6.96
CA ALA A 138 12.67 -20.57 -7.59
C ALA A 138 12.59 -21.71 -6.57
N LYS A 139 13.44 -21.68 -5.54
CA LYS A 139 13.42 -22.67 -4.46
C LYS A 139 12.17 -22.57 -3.60
N ASP A 140 11.79 -21.35 -3.21
CA ASP A 140 10.72 -21.12 -2.24
C ASP A 140 9.32 -21.30 -2.83
N PHE A 141 9.12 -20.88 -4.09
CA PHE A 141 7.81 -20.91 -4.76
C PHE A 141 7.73 -21.95 -5.90
N GLY A 142 8.81 -22.68 -6.18
CA GLY A 142 8.82 -23.82 -7.11
C GLY A 142 8.68 -25.17 -6.41
N ASP A 143 8.92 -26.26 -7.14
CA ASP A 143 8.98 -27.63 -6.57
C ASP A 143 10.41 -27.97 -6.13
N GLY A 144 11.12 -27.00 -5.52
CA GLY A 144 12.56 -27.05 -5.29
C GLY A 144 13.38 -26.42 -6.42
N TYR A 145 14.67 -26.22 -6.15
CA TYR A 145 15.61 -25.74 -7.16
C TYR A 145 16.10 -26.92 -7.99
N ASP A 146 15.56 -27.07 -9.19
CA ASP A 146 16.21 -27.87 -10.22
C ASP A 146 17.52 -27.14 -10.55
N ASP A 147 18.68 -27.81 -10.45
CA ASP A 147 20.04 -27.25 -10.69
C ASP A 147 20.27 -26.81 -12.16
N LYS A 148 19.22 -26.37 -12.86
CA LYS A 148 19.17 -26.03 -14.28
C LYS A 148 19.55 -24.59 -14.61
N LYS A 149 19.79 -23.72 -13.62
CA LYS A 149 20.37 -22.39 -13.91
C LYS A 149 21.85 -22.60 -14.20
N GLY A 150 22.23 -22.37 -15.46
CA GLY A 150 23.63 -22.42 -15.87
C GLY A 150 24.50 -21.39 -15.14
N LEU A 151 25.80 -21.42 -15.38
CA LEU A 151 26.77 -20.49 -14.81
C LEU A 151 27.38 -19.68 -15.95
N PHE A 152 27.29 -18.35 -15.89
CA PHE A 152 27.77 -17.49 -16.96
C PHE A 152 28.77 -16.45 -16.44
N PRO A 153 29.92 -16.24 -17.13
CA PRO A 153 30.92 -15.26 -16.71
C PRO A 153 30.60 -13.87 -17.26
N TYR A 154 30.03 -13.00 -16.42
CA TYR A 154 29.54 -11.68 -16.81
C TYR A 154 30.63 -10.65 -17.18
N GLU A 155 31.89 -10.88 -16.77
CA GLU A 155 33.00 -9.94 -16.96
C GLU A 155 34.04 -10.44 -17.99
N ALA A 156 33.78 -11.57 -18.68
CA ALA A 156 34.73 -12.22 -19.59
C ALA A 156 34.91 -11.52 -20.95
N PHE A 157 34.01 -10.59 -21.31
CA PHE A 157 34.04 -9.88 -22.58
C PHE A 157 33.43 -8.48 -22.45
N ASN A 158 33.62 -7.67 -23.46
CA ASN A 158 33.09 -6.31 -23.59
C ASN A 158 32.62 -6.06 -25.03
N THR A 159 32.19 -4.84 -25.32
CA THR A 159 31.67 -4.44 -26.64
C THR A 159 32.66 -4.67 -27.78
N ASP A 160 33.96 -4.64 -27.51
CA ASP A 160 35.00 -4.66 -28.54
C ASP A 160 35.36 -6.09 -28.95
N ASN A 161 35.20 -7.06 -28.04
CA ASN A 161 35.64 -8.45 -28.26
C ASN A 161 34.51 -9.50 -28.16
N VAL A 162 33.26 -9.10 -27.90
CA VAL A 162 32.14 -10.03 -27.67
C VAL A 162 31.99 -11.08 -28.77
N ASN A 163 32.07 -10.67 -30.04
CA ASN A 163 31.95 -11.58 -31.17
C ASN A 163 33.11 -12.59 -31.23
N GLU A 164 34.33 -12.16 -30.94
CA GLU A 164 35.50 -13.05 -30.89
C GLU A 164 35.39 -14.04 -29.73
N VAL A 165 35.05 -13.54 -28.53
CA VAL A 165 35.00 -14.34 -27.31
C VAL A 165 33.87 -15.36 -27.36
N LEU A 166 32.68 -14.98 -27.84
CA LEU A 166 31.51 -15.86 -27.87
C LEU A 166 31.51 -16.85 -29.05
N SER A 167 32.27 -16.59 -30.11
CA SER A 167 32.40 -17.52 -31.25
C SER A 167 33.34 -18.70 -30.97
N LYS A 168 34.11 -18.66 -29.87
CA LYS A 168 35.02 -19.73 -29.46
C LYS A 168 34.27 -21.01 -29.09
N SER A 169 34.84 -22.15 -29.49
CA SER A 169 34.32 -23.49 -29.19
C SER A 169 34.80 -24.05 -27.86
N GLU A 170 35.97 -23.59 -27.41
CA GLU A 170 36.50 -23.95 -26.09
C GLU A 170 35.66 -23.33 -24.97
N PRO A 171 35.52 -24.00 -23.81
CA PRO A 171 34.80 -23.44 -22.67
C PRO A 171 35.51 -22.19 -22.11
N PHE A 172 34.79 -21.40 -21.32
CA PHE A 172 35.38 -20.34 -20.50
C PHE A 172 36.34 -20.95 -19.48
N THR A 173 37.42 -20.24 -19.19
CA THR A 173 38.36 -20.61 -18.14
C THR A 173 37.77 -20.29 -16.77
N MET A 174 38.32 -20.89 -15.70
CA MET A 174 37.85 -20.62 -14.35
C MET A 174 38.05 -19.14 -13.95
N GLU A 175 39.09 -18.49 -14.48
CA GLU A 175 39.39 -17.08 -14.20
C GLU A 175 38.38 -16.12 -14.82
N ASP A 176 37.74 -16.50 -15.93
CA ASP A 176 36.70 -15.71 -16.60
C ASP A 176 35.48 -15.47 -15.68
N PHE A 177 35.27 -16.33 -14.67
CA PHE A 177 34.18 -16.19 -13.70
C PHE A 177 34.52 -15.29 -12.50
N ASN A 178 35.73 -14.74 -12.42
CA ASN A 178 36.09 -13.80 -11.38
C ASN A 178 35.28 -12.51 -11.55
N SER A 179 34.54 -12.10 -10.52
CA SER A 179 33.82 -10.81 -10.53
C SER A 179 34.58 -9.77 -9.72
N SER A 180 35.06 -8.74 -10.40
CA SER A 180 35.61 -7.53 -9.79
C SER A 180 34.55 -6.73 -9.03
N LEU A 181 33.30 -6.74 -9.53
CA LEU A 181 32.17 -6.05 -8.90
C LEU A 181 31.78 -6.67 -7.56
N LYS A 182 31.65 -8.00 -7.50
CA LYS A 182 31.27 -8.72 -6.27
C LYS A 182 32.47 -9.13 -5.41
N LYS A 183 33.69 -9.00 -5.93
CA LYS A 183 34.92 -9.54 -5.34
C LYS A 183 34.82 -11.03 -5.01
N THR A 184 34.21 -11.79 -5.92
CA THR A 184 33.96 -13.23 -5.78
C THR A 184 34.67 -14.02 -6.86
N LYS A 185 35.00 -15.28 -6.53
CA LYS A 185 35.50 -16.29 -7.48
C LYS A 185 34.52 -17.46 -7.51
N ILE A 186 34.46 -18.16 -8.65
CA ILE A 186 33.70 -19.40 -8.75
C ILE A 186 34.36 -20.51 -7.90
N SER A 187 33.55 -21.42 -7.35
CA SER A 187 34.08 -22.60 -6.66
C SER A 187 34.53 -23.66 -7.68
N GLU A 188 35.49 -24.51 -7.31
CA GLU A 188 35.90 -25.63 -8.17
C GLU A 188 34.71 -26.52 -8.54
N LYS A 189 33.82 -26.78 -7.58
CA LYS A 189 32.61 -27.58 -7.79
C LYS A 189 31.70 -26.95 -8.85
N ASP A 190 31.42 -25.66 -8.75
CA ASP A 190 30.55 -24.95 -9.70
C ASP A 190 31.21 -24.87 -11.09
N TYR A 191 32.53 -24.69 -11.15
CA TYR A 191 33.24 -24.70 -12.42
C TYR A 191 33.18 -26.06 -13.12
N GLN A 192 33.28 -27.16 -12.39
CA GLN A 192 33.07 -28.50 -12.98
C GLN A 192 31.65 -28.68 -13.51
N ILE A 193 30.62 -28.16 -12.82
CA ILE A 193 29.23 -28.16 -13.31
C ILE A 193 29.15 -27.39 -14.64
N TYR A 194 29.76 -26.21 -14.71
CA TYR A 194 29.84 -25.42 -15.93
C TYR A 194 30.50 -26.19 -17.09
N LEU A 195 31.63 -26.86 -16.85
CA LEU A 195 32.34 -27.62 -17.88
C LEU A 195 31.51 -28.76 -18.44
N GLU A 196 30.78 -29.50 -17.60
CA GLU A 196 29.87 -30.56 -18.06
C GLU A 196 28.72 -30.01 -18.90
N ASP A 197 28.13 -28.88 -18.49
CA ASP A 197 27.08 -28.22 -19.26
C ASP A 197 27.60 -27.70 -20.61
N ALA A 198 28.77 -27.06 -20.63
CA ALA A 198 29.36 -26.44 -21.82
C ALA A 198 29.60 -27.45 -22.95
N LYS A 199 29.89 -28.73 -22.64
CA LYS A 199 30.08 -29.81 -23.64
C LYS A 199 28.87 -30.03 -24.55
N ARG A 200 27.68 -29.58 -24.13
CA ARG A 200 26.44 -29.75 -24.89
C ARG A 200 26.28 -28.72 -26.01
N PHE A 201 27.15 -27.72 -26.08
CA PHE A 201 27.02 -26.56 -26.96
C PHE A 201 28.24 -26.45 -27.88
N LYS A 202 28.03 -26.00 -29.11
CA LYS A 202 29.09 -25.93 -30.12
C LYS A 202 30.06 -24.78 -29.86
N ASN A 203 29.53 -23.68 -29.34
CA ASN A 203 30.27 -22.46 -29.03
C ASN A 203 29.62 -21.74 -27.84
N ARG A 204 30.24 -20.66 -27.39
CA ARG A 204 29.77 -19.88 -26.24
C ARG A 204 28.51 -19.06 -26.57
N TRP A 205 28.19 -18.77 -27.84
CA TRP A 205 26.91 -18.19 -28.25
C TRP A 205 25.73 -19.13 -27.96
N ASP A 206 25.84 -20.39 -28.37
CA ASP A 206 24.83 -21.42 -28.10
C ASP A 206 24.64 -21.60 -26.58
N TYR A 207 25.73 -21.51 -25.81
CA TYR A 207 25.67 -21.52 -24.35
C TYR A 207 24.96 -20.29 -23.77
N LEU A 208 25.24 -19.10 -24.29
CA LEU A 208 24.56 -17.85 -23.89
C LEU A 208 23.04 -17.94 -24.14
N GLN A 209 22.63 -18.45 -25.31
CA GLN A 209 21.21 -18.68 -25.60
C GLN A 209 20.57 -19.60 -24.57
N PHE A 210 21.17 -20.77 -24.34
CA PHE A 210 20.68 -21.70 -23.33
C PHE A 210 20.59 -21.06 -21.95
N TYR A 211 21.64 -20.36 -21.53
CA TYR A 211 21.69 -19.67 -20.24
C TYR A 211 20.54 -18.68 -20.07
N ASN A 212 20.34 -17.77 -21.03
CA ASN A 212 19.28 -16.76 -20.99
C ASN A 212 17.87 -17.38 -21.05
N GLU A 213 17.71 -18.44 -21.85
CA GLU A 213 16.46 -19.21 -21.90
C GLU A 213 16.13 -19.89 -20.57
N GLN A 214 17.12 -20.45 -19.86
CA GLN A 214 16.89 -21.02 -18.52
C GLN A 214 16.57 -19.94 -17.49
N ASP A 215 17.22 -18.78 -17.57
CA ASP A 215 16.98 -17.65 -16.66
C ASP A 215 15.55 -17.11 -16.74
N THR A 216 14.91 -17.21 -17.91
CA THR A 216 13.48 -16.88 -18.04
C THR A 216 12.56 -18.05 -17.71
N TYR A 217 12.94 -19.27 -18.08
CA TYR A 217 12.12 -20.47 -17.85
C TYR A 217 11.93 -20.78 -16.36
N ILE A 218 12.97 -20.56 -15.55
CA ILE A 218 12.95 -20.84 -14.10
C ILE A 218 11.89 -20.00 -13.36
N MET A 219 11.48 -18.84 -13.90
CA MET A 219 10.43 -17.99 -13.31
C MET A 219 9.01 -18.55 -13.46
N ILE A 220 8.76 -19.45 -14.43
CA ILE A 220 7.40 -19.90 -14.75
C ILE A 220 6.72 -20.54 -13.54
N LYS A 221 7.39 -21.46 -12.84
CA LYS A 221 6.79 -22.17 -11.73
C LYS A 221 6.51 -21.23 -10.54
N PRO A 222 7.48 -20.43 -10.05
CA PRO A 222 7.22 -19.40 -9.03
C PRO A 222 6.07 -18.46 -9.37
N LEU A 223 6.00 -17.96 -10.61
CA LEU A 223 4.92 -17.07 -11.04
C LEU A 223 3.56 -17.75 -11.01
N MET A 224 3.48 -19.03 -11.37
CA MET A 224 2.24 -19.79 -11.32
C MET A 224 1.82 -20.20 -9.89
N THR A 225 2.76 -20.25 -8.95
CA THR A 225 2.50 -20.51 -7.51
C THR A 225 2.04 -19.25 -6.77
N LEU A 226 2.70 -18.11 -7.00
CA LEU A 226 2.04 -16.79 -7.01
C LEU A 226 0.90 -16.86 -8.06
N ILE A 227 0.15 -15.87 -8.51
CA ILE A 227 -1.09 -16.13 -9.30
C ILE A 227 -2.06 -17.11 -8.58
N SER A 228 -1.86 -18.44 -8.57
CA SER A 228 -2.67 -19.44 -7.86
C SER A 228 -2.93 -19.09 -6.39
N LEU A 229 -1.89 -18.72 -5.63
CA LEU A 229 -2.05 -18.33 -4.22
C LEU A 229 -2.96 -17.09 -4.05
N GLN A 230 -2.94 -16.15 -4.99
CA GLN A 230 -3.78 -14.94 -4.97
C GLN A 230 -5.17 -15.22 -5.55
N PHE A 231 -5.24 -16.07 -6.57
CA PHE A 231 -6.46 -16.48 -7.25
C PHE A 231 -7.36 -17.35 -6.36
N LYS A 232 -6.79 -18.04 -5.36
CA LYS A 232 -7.54 -18.66 -4.25
C LYS A 232 -8.50 -17.66 -3.59
N TYR A 233 -8.13 -16.37 -3.57
CA TYR A 233 -8.92 -15.27 -3.03
C TYR A 233 -9.60 -14.43 -4.12
N LYS A 234 -9.72 -14.96 -5.35
CA LYS A 234 -10.31 -14.30 -6.53
C LYS A 234 -9.60 -13.00 -6.93
N ILE A 235 -8.30 -12.89 -6.60
CA ILE A 235 -7.47 -11.74 -6.97
C ILE A 235 -6.59 -12.12 -8.15
N ASP A 236 -6.75 -11.41 -9.27
CA ASP A 236 -5.79 -11.42 -10.36
C ASP A 236 -4.56 -10.59 -9.96
N MET A 237 -3.43 -11.25 -9.79
CA MET A 237 -2.18 -10.64 -9.35
C MET A 237 -1.73 -9.47 -10.26
N PHE A 238 -1.87 -9.62 -11.58
CA PHE A 238 -1.35 -8.63 -12.54
C PHE A 238 -2.31 -7.46 -12.78
N SER A 239 -3.55 -7.55 -12.30
CA SER A 239 -4.46 -6.41 -12.24
C SER A 239 -4.04 -5.38 -11.18
N PHE A 240 -3.15 -5.75 -10.25
CA PHE A 240 -2.62 -4.86 -9.21
C PHE A 240 -1.12 -4.60 -9.40
N MET A 241 -0.68 -3.39 -9.02
CA MET A 241 0.69 -2.93 -9.25
C MET A 241 1.74 -3.55 -8.32
N SER A 242 1.36 -4.19 -7.21
CA SER A 242 2.30 -4.68 -6.21
C SER A 242 1.67 -5.70 -5.26
N MET A 243 2.51 -6.39 -4.49
CA MET A 243 2.02 -7.27 -3.41
C MET A 243 1.18 -6.51 -2.37
N ALA A 244 1.54 -5.27 -2.03
CA ALA A 244 0.77 -4.48 -1.07
C ALA A 244 -0.65 -4.15 -1.59
N ALA A 245 -0.78 -3.94 -2.90
CA ALA A 245 -2.07 -3.72 -3.56
C ALA A 245 -2.90 -5.02 -3.61
N CYS A 246 -2.28 -6.15 -4.00
CA CYS A 246 -2.92 -7.46 -3.92
C CYS A 246 -3.39 -7.79 -2.50
N SER A 247 -2.54 -7.55 -1.51
CA SER A 247 -2.80 -7.84 -0.09
C SER A 247 -3.95 -7.02 0.47
N ASN A 248 -4.03 -5.75 0.09
CA ASN A 248 -5.16 -4.89 0.42
C ASN A 248 -6.46 -5.40 -0.22
N ALA A 249 -6.42 -5.79 -1.49
CA ALA A 249 -7.56 -6.38 -2.17
C ALA A 249 -8.02 -7.69 -1.52
N ILE A 250 -7.10 -8.57 -1.13
CA ILE A 250 -7.40 -9.81 -0.40
C ILE A 250 -8.06 -9.49 0.95
N LYS A 251 -7.51 -8.55 1.72
CA LYS A 251 -8.08 -8.13 3.02
C LYS A 251 -9.54 -7.68 2.86
N TYR A 252 -9.84 -6.86 1.86
CA TYR A 252 -11.20 -6.42 1.59
C TYR A 252 -12.06 -7.55 1.00
N ALA A 253 -11.55 -8.39 0.11
CA ALA A 253 -12.29 -9.56 -0.39
C ALA A 253 -12.76 -10.46 0.76
N LYS A 254 -11.90 -10.68 1.76
CA LYS A 254 -12.24 -11.40 2.99
C LYS A 254 -13.28 -10.66 3.84
N ALA A 255 -13.19 -9.33 3.95
CA ALA A 255 -14.20 -8.53 4.66
C ALA A 255 -15.59 -8.54 4.00
N TYR A 256 -15.68 -8.95 2.73
CA TYR A 256 -16.92 -9.13 1.96
C TYR A 256 -17.23 -10.60 1.67
N GLU A 257 -16.63 -11.57 2.39
CA GLU A 257 -16.79 -12.99 2.05
C GLU A 257 -18.23 -13.50 2.17
N ASP A 258 -19.02 -12.92 3.09
CA ASP A 258 -20.45 -13.24 3.27
C ASP A 258 -21.37 -12.37 2.39
N PHE A 259 -20.82 -11.62 1.42
CA PHE A 259 -21.63 -10.80 0.54
C PHE A 259 -22.42 -11.66 -0.45
N ASP A 260 -23.72 -11.41 -0.51
CA ASP A 260 -24.63 -11.99 -1.48
C ASP A 260 -25.36 -10.86 -2.21
N ILE A 261 -25.22 -10.81 -3.53
CA ILE A 261 -25.90 -9.82 -4.38
C ILE A 261 -27.44 -9.91 -4.26
N ASN A 262 -27.98 -11.08 -3.95
CA ASN A 262 -29.41 -11.31 -3.73
C ASN A 262 -29.81 -11.28 -2.26
N GLY A 263 -28.85 -11.03 -1.36
CA GLY A 263 -29.08 -10.92 0.08
C GLY A 263 -30.02 -9.77 0.44
N VAL A 264 -30.78 -9.96 1.51
CA VAL A 264 -31.68 -8.94 2.06
C VAL A 264 -30.91 -8.06 3.03
N TYR A 265 -30.43 -6.92 2.54
CA TYR A 265 -29.77 -5.91 3.36
C TYR A 265 -30.76 -4.80 3.76
N PRO A 266 -31.05 -4.61 5.06
CA PRO A 266 -31.93 -3.54 5.51
C PRO A 266 -31.43 -2.17 5.07
N ASN A 267 -32.38 -1.27 4.81
CA ASN A 267 -32.06 0.13 4.56
C ASN A 267 -31.69 0.81 5.88
N PHE A 268 -30.75 1.75 5.81
CA PHE A 268 -30.41 2.58 6.95
C PHE A 268 -31.59 3.48 7.31
N GLU A 269 -31.91 3.53 8.60
CA GLU A 269 -32.81 4.54 9.12
C GLU A 269 -32.08 5.88 9.10
N ASP A 270 -32.54 6.74 8.20
CA ASP A 270 -32.22 8.14 8.25
C ASP A 270 -33.17 8.80 9.26
N ASN A 271 -32.59 9.33 10.34
CA ASN A 271 -33.33 9.99 11.42
C ASN A 271 -33.75 11.42 11.05
N SER A 272 -33.34 11.93 9.88
CA SER A 272 -33.82 13.22 9.40
C SER A 272 -35.31 13.17 9.05
N GLN A 273 -35.93 14.35 9.06
CA GLN A 273 -37.36 14.46 8.80
C GLN A 273 -37.69 13.93 7.40
N LYS A 274 -38.90 13.36 7.26
CA LYS A 274 -39.43 12.94 5.96
C LYS A 274 -39.38 14.10 4.98
N PHE A 275 -38.99 13.83 3.74
CA PHE A 275 -38.92 14.87 2.71
C PHE A 275 -40.32 15.33 2.31
N TYR A 276 -40.50 16.65 2.19
CA TYR A 276 -41.70 17.26 1.64
C TYR A 276 -41.31 18.07 0.40
N LEU A 277 -41.91 17.74 -0.75
CA LEU A 277 -41.63 18.43 -2.01
C LEU A 277 -42.19 19.86 -1.96
N THR A 278 -41.32 20.85 -2.19
CA THR A 278 -41.68 22.27 -2.36
C THR A 278 -41.70 22.63 -3.84
N GLU A 279 -42.50 23.61 -4.22
CA GLU A 279 -42.60 24.07 -5.62
C GLU A 279 -41.24 24.56 -6.14
N ASN A 280 -40.51 25.34 -5.35
CA ASN A 280 -39.18 25.82 -5.71
C ASN A 280 -38.20 24.68 -6.01
N TYR A 281 -38.22 23.63 -5.19
CA TYR A 281 -37.39 22.44 -5.45
C TYR A 281 -37.84 21.75 -6.74
N TRP A 282 -39.15 21.56 -6.94
CA TRP A 282 -39.68 20.92 -8.15
C TRP A 282 -39.31 21.67 -9.43
N GLN A 283 -39.54 22.98 -9.48
CA GLN A 283 -39.19 23.83 -10.62
C GLN A 283 -37.70 23.77 -10.94
N SER A 284 -36.85 23.75 -9.91
CA SER A 284 -35.41 23.56 -10.09
C SER A 284 -35.07 22.20 -10.73
N LYS A 285 -35.76 21.12 -10.33
CA LYS A 285 -35.54 19.79 -10.89
C LYS A 285 -36.06 19.69 -12.33
N VAL A 286 -37.26 20.21 -12.63
CA VAL A 286 -37.83 20.25 -14.00
C VAL A 286 -36.88 20.95 -14.97
N LYS A 287 -36.38 22.14 -14.62
CA LYS A 287 -35.37 22.86 -15.42
C LYS A 287 -34.11 22.02 -15.63
N GLY A 288 -33.63 21.34 -14.58
CA GLY A 288 -32.48 20.45 -14.66
C GLY A 288 -32.70 19.25 -15.60
N TYR A 289 -33.86 18.61 -15.54
CA TYR A 289 -34.20 17.48 -16.42
C TYR A 289 -34.30 17.91 -17.88
N LEU A 290 -34.97 19.03 -18.16
CA LEU A 290 -35.06 19.60 -19.51
C LEU A 290 -33.67 19.93 -20.08
N SER A 291 -32.79 20.52 -19.27
CA SER A 291 -31.42 20.83 -19.69
C SER A 291 -30.62 19.57 -20.02
N GLN A 292 -30.75 18.50 -19.21
CA GLN A 292 -30.07 17.23 -19.45
C GLN A 292 -30.52 16.58 -20.76
N ASP A 293 -31.83 16.58 -21.02
CA ASP A 293 -32.39 15.95 -22.21
C ASP A 293 -32.07 16.71 -23.49
N LYS A 294 -32.14 18.05 -23.46
CA LYS A 294 -31.66 18.90 -24.56
C LYS A 294 -30.18 18.66 -24.86
N HIS A 295 -29.35 18.61 -23.81
CA HIS A 295 -27.92 18.36 -23.96
C HIS A 295 -27.63 17.00 -24.61
N LYS A 296 -28.44 15.97 -24.29
CA LYS A 296 -28.36 14.63 -24.89
C LYS A 296 -29.19 14.47 -26.16
N LYS A 297 -29.76 15.55 -26.72
CA LYS A 297 -30.58 15.56 -27.94
C LYS A 297 -31.77 14.59 -27.91
N ARG A 298 -32.38 14.40 -26.73
CA ARG A 298 -33.60 13.61 -26.58
C ARG A 298 -34.83 14.45 -26.94
N ASP A 299 -35.92 13.78 -27.29
CA ASP A 299 -37.23 14.45 -27.41
C ASP A 299 -37.66 14.96 -26.04
N THR A 300 -38.09 16.21 -25.99
CA THR A 300 -38.51 16.92 -24.76
C THR A 300 -39.98 17.33 -24.78
N THR A 301 -40.71 16.96 -25.84
CA THR A 301 -42.12 17.35 -26.04
C THR A 301 -43.01 16.91 -24.88
N ASN A 302 -42.75 15.72 -24.33
CA ASN A 302 -43.52 15.12 -23.24
C ASN A 302 -42.77 15.10 -21.89
N ASN A 303 -41.75 15.95 -21.72
CA ASN A 303 -41.04 16.02 -20.45
C ASN A 303 -41.96 16.48 -19.31
N VAL A 304 -41.65 16.05 -18.10
CA VAL A 304 -42.28 16.54 -16.86
C VAL A 304 -42.23 18.06 -16.80
N GLN A 305 -43.31 18.66 -16.32
CA GLN A 305 -43.54 20.10 -16.30
C GLN A 305 -43.79 20.61 -14.87
N ASP A 306 -43.74 21.92 -14.68
CA ASP A 306 -43.98 22.55 -13.38
C ASP A 306 -45.40 22.24 -12.85
N ASN A 307 -46.40 22.10 -13.74
CA ASN A 307 -47.78 21.75 -13.39
C ASN A 307 -47.96 20.29 -12.94
N ASP A 308 -46.93 19.43 -13.05
CA ASP A 308 -46.96 18.06 -12.54
C ASP A 308 -46.64 17.96 -11.04
N PHE A 309 -46.47 19.11 -10.38
CA PHE A 309 -46.07 19.22 -8.98
C PHE A 309 -46.90 18.33 -8.04
N ASP A 310 -48.23 18.40 -8.10
CA ASP A 310 -49.09 17.65 -7.16
C ASP A 310 -48.97 16.13 -7.34
N TYR A 311 -48.82 15.68 -8.59
CA TYR A 311 -48.58 14.27 -8.91
C TYR A 311 -47.28 13.78 -8.27
N PHE A 312 -46.16 14.48 -8.51
CA PHE A 312 -44.86 14.07 -7.98
C PHE A 312 -44.72 14.30 -6.47
N LYS A 313 -45.43 15.28 -5.90
CA LYS A 313 -45.55 15.47 -4.46
C LYS A 313 -46.20 14.27 -3.78
N GLN A 314 -47.28 13.73 -4.36
CA GLN A 314 -47.90 12.50 -3.86
C GLN A 314 -47.01 11.28 -4.08
N LEU A 315 -46.40 11.16 -5.27
CA LEU A 315 -45.50 10.05 -5.59
C LEU A 315 -44.35 9.97 -4.57
N PHE A 316 -43.57 11.04 -4.37
CA PHE A 316 -42.45 11.03 -3.42
C PHE A 316 -42.90 10.85 -1.95
N LYS A 317 -44.14 11.21 -1.61
CA LYS A 317 -44.69 10.97 -0.27
C LYS A 317 -45.02 9.50 -0.03
N ALA A 318 -45.50 8.80 -1.05
CA ALA A 318 -45.96 7.42 -0.96
C ALA A 318 -44.90 6.39 -1.36
N SER A 319 -43.84 6.80 -2.07
CA SER A 319 -42.81 5.92 -2.61
C SER A 319 -41.49 6.02 -1.86
N ASN A 320 -40.61 5.05 -2.15
CA ASN A 320 -39.21 5.05 -1.79
C ASN A 320 -38.35 5.16 -3.06
N CYS A 321 -37.03 5.22 -2.90
CA CYS A 321 -36.11 5.06 -4.03
C CYS A 321 -36.35 3.71 -4.71
N SER A 322 -36.60 3.71 -6.03
CA SER A 322 -36.86 2.52 -6.84
C SER A 322 -35.68 1.55 -6.87
N ILE A 323 -34.45 2.04 -6.67
CA ILE A 323 -33.25 1.22 -6.78
C ILE A 323 -32.79 0.69 -5.42
N CYS A 324 -32.61 1.56 -4.41
CA CYS A 324 -32.16 1.10 -3.09
C CYS A 324 -33.30 0.81 -2.11
N GLY A 325 -34.52 1.27 -2.35
CA GLY A 325 -35.65 1.13 -1.43
C GLY A 325 -35.62 2.09 -0.22
N CYS A 326 -34.62 2.96 -0.09
CA CYS A 326 -34.56 3.93 1.02
C CYS A 326 -35.69 4.96 0.92
N LYS A 327 -36.22 5.36 2.10
CA LYS A 327 -37.20 6.44 2.23
C LYS A 327 -36.59 7.78 1.81
N PHE A 328 -37.42 8.68 1.31
CA PHE A 328 -37.01 10.05 1.01
C PHE A 328 -37.09 10.94 2.26
N THR A 329 -35.97 11.60 2.53
CA THR A 329 -35.75 12.46 3.70
C THR A 329 -35.03 13.74 3.27
N PHE A 330 -34.80 14.67 4.19
CA PHE A 330 -34.04 15.88 3.87
C PHE A 330 -32.59 15.59 3.47
N ASP A 331 -31.98 14.54 4.02
CA ASP A 331 -30.61 14.13 3.66
C ASP A 331 -30.59 13.18 2.45
N ASN A 332 -31.67 12.40 2.24
CA ASN A 332 -31.85 11.52 1.10
C ASN A 332 -32.97 12.03 0.15
N LYS A 333 -32.69 13.14 -0.54
CA LYS A 333 -33.69 13.83 -1.39
C LYS A 333 -34.07 13.02 -2.63
N PRO A 334 -35.34 13.06 -3.07
CA PRO A 334 -35.80 12.39 -4.28
C PRO A 334 -35.35 13.11 -5.56
N THR A 335 -35.20 12.30 -6.60
CA THR A 335 -34.95 12.66 -8.00
C THR A 335 -35.76 11.72 -8.90
N LEU A 336 -35.72 11.95 -10.21
CA LEU A 336 -36.32 11.08 -11.22
C LEU A 336 -35.20 10.40 -11.98
N ASP A 337 -35.21 9.07 -11.96
CA ASP A 337 -34.35 8.24 -12.79
C ASP A 337 -35.14 7.76 -14.01
N ARG A 338 -34.49 7.67 -15.17
CA ARG A 338 -35.16 7.27 -16.41
C ARG A 338 -35.23 5.75 -16.51
N ILE A 339 -36.36 5.22 -16.99
CA ILE A 339 -36.50 3.79 -17.28
C ILE A 339 -35.71 3.44 -18.54
N ASP A 340 -35.84 4.26 -19.58
CA ASP A 340 -35.06 4.23 -20.81
C ASP A 340 -34.26 5.53 -20.96
N ASN A 341 -32.94 5.40 -21.00
CA ASN A 341 -32.00 6.51 -21.13
C ASN A 341 -31.97 7.16 -22.53
N SER A 342 -32.63 6.58 -23.53
CA SER A 342 -32.82 7.15 -24.87
C SER A 342 -34.01 8.13 -24.93
N ILE A 343 -34.96 7.99 -24.00
CA ILE A 343 -36.19 8.80 -23.92
C ILE A 343 -36.02 9.91 -22.87
N GLY A 344 -36.62 11.07 -23.10
CA GLY A 344 -36.64 12.18 -22.14
C GLY A 344 -37.37 11.83 -20.83
N HIS A 345 -37.34 12.73 -19.86
CA HIS A 345 -38.04 12.55 -18.58
C HIS A 345 -39.55 12.76 -18.72
N SER A 346 -40.27 11.86 -19.38
CA SER A 346 -41.74 11.83 -19.36
C SER A 346 -42.27 11.10 -18.13
N LYS A 347 -43.54 11.34 -17.75
CA LYS A 347 -44.17 10.69 -16.59
C LYS A 347 -44.10 9.15 -16.65
N ASP A 348 -44.26 8.58 -17.84
CA ASP A 348 -44.27 7.12 -18.03
C ASP A 348 -42.86 6.52 -18.15
N ASN A 349 -41.82 7.37 -18.27
CA ASN A 349 -40.42 6.95 -18.41
C ASN A 349 -39.57 7.27 -17.18
N VAL A 350 -40.17 7.60 -16.03
CA VAL A 350 -39.41 7.97 -14.82
C VAL A 350 -39.82 7.17 -13.59
N LEU A 351 -38.85 6.91 -12.74
CA LEU A 351 -39.05 6.32 -11.42
C LEU A 351 -38.47 7.21 -10.33
N PRO A 352 -39.10 7.26 -9.14
CA PRO A 352 -38.58 8.00 -8.01
C PRO A 352 -37.29 7.34 -7.52
N CYS A 353 -36.18 8.07 -7.51
CA CYS A 353 -34.86 7.56 -7.16
C CYS A 353 -34.10 8.55 -6.28
N CYS A 354 -33.28 8.09 -5.33
CA CYS A 354 -32.44 9.01 -4.58
C CYS A 354 -31.25 9.49 -5.39
N LEU A 355 -30.73 10.67 -5.05
CA LEU A 355 -29.62 11.31 -5.79
C LEU A 355 -28.41 10.37 -5.92
N TYR A 356 -28.03 9.69 -4.83
CA TYR A 356 -26.90 8.75 -4.86
C TYR A 356 -27.10 7.64 -5.90
N CYS A 357 -28.24 6.95 -5.85
CA CYS A 357 -28.51 5.84 -6.77
C CYS A 357 -28.61 6.32 -8.22
N ASN A 358 -29.28 7.44 -8.48
CA ASN A 358 -29.40 8.01 -9.82
C ASN A 358 -28.02 8.38 -10.41
N CYS A 359 -27.21 9.15 -9.65
CA CYS A 359 -25.86 9.52 -10.09
C CYS A 359 -24.92 8.31 -10.22
N PHE A 360 -25.03 7.34 -9.32
CA PHE A 360 -24.14 6.18 -9.32
C PHE A 360 -24.48 5.21 -10.44
N CYS A 361 -25.77 4.89 -10.64
CA CYS A 361 -26.21 4.02 -11.72
C CYS A 361 -25.94 4.67 -13.08
N SER A 362 -26.27 5.95 -13.26
CA SER A 362 -26.03 6.69 -14.51
C SER A 362 -26.57 5.91 -15.73
N ASP A 363 -25.67 5.41 -16.56
CA ASP A 363 -25.87 4.65 -17.79
C ASP A 363 -25.33 3.21 -17.67
N LYS A 364 -24.93 2.79 -16.46
CA LYS A 364 -24.44 1.43 -16.21
C LYS A 364 -25.56 0.41 -16.36
N ASP A 365 -25.17 -0.81 -16.72
CA ASP A 365 -26.05 -1.98 -16.71
C ASP A 365 -26.77 -2.16 -15.36
N LYS A 366 -28.02 -2.62 -15.40
CA LYS A 366 -28.87 -2.78 -14.21
C LYS A 366 -28.26 -3.76 -13.20
N SER A 367 -27.59 -4.81 -13.66
CA SER A 367 -26.94 -5.80 -12.80
C SER A 367 -25.73 -5.21 -12.10
N ILE A 368 -24.92 -4.42 -12.82
CA ILE A 368 -23.79 -3.66 -12.25
C ILE A 368 -24.32 -2.66 -11.21
N GLY A 369 -25.37 -1.91 -11.55
CA GLY A 369 -26.02 -0.97 -10.61
C GLY A 369 -26.51 -1.66 -9.33
N LYS A 370 -27.18 -2.81 -9.47
CA LYS A 370 -27.64 -3.64 -8.34
C LYS A 370 -26.46 -4.08 -7.47
N LEU A 371 -25.40 -4.62 -8.07
CA LEU A 371 -24.21 -5.08 -7.36
C LEU A 371 -23.63 -3.98 -6.46
N PHE A 372 -23.37 -2.79 -7.01
CA PHE A 372 -22.77 -1.70 -6.24
C PHE A 372 -23.67 -1.18 -5.12
N ILE A 373 -24.99 -1.13 -5.34
CA ILE A 373 -25.94 -0.70 -4.30
C ILE A 373 -25.98 -1.70 -3.16
N GLN A 374 -26.00 -3.01 -3.47
CA GLN A 374 -25.95 -4.06 -2.46
C GLN A 374 -24.61 -4.05 -1.71
N LEU A 375 -23.48 -3.88 -2.40
CA LEU A 375 -22.16 -3.73 -1.78
C LEU A 375 -22.13 -2.53 -0.82
N ARG A 376 -22.70 -1.38 -1.22
CA ARG A 376 -22.81 -0.21 -0.34
C ARG A 376 -23.63 -0.51 0.91
N LYS A 377 -24.77 -1.19 0.76
CA LYS A 377 -25.60 -1.56 1.92
C LYS A 377 -24.85 -2.48 2.86
N TYR A 378 -24.22 -3.52 2.32
CA TYR A 378 -23.37 -4.44 3.08
C TYR A 378 -22.27 -3.69 3.83
N CYS A 379 -21.53 -2.82 3.12
CA CYS A 379 -20.47 -1.98 3.67
C CYS A 379 -20.94 -1.20 4.89
N MET A 380 -22.06 -0.49 4.76
CA MET A 380 -22.59 0.33 5.84
C MET A 380 -23.13 -0.51 7.02
N ILE A 381 -23.73 -1.69 6.79
CA ILE A 381 -24.28 -2.56 7.86
C ILE A 381 -23.13 -3.12 8.67
N ARG A 382 -22.09 -3.57 7.97
CA ARG A 382 -20.88 -4.13 8.57
C ARG A 382 -19.91 -3.06 9.07
N CYS A 383 -20.28 -1.78 8.98
CA CYS A 383 -19.45 -0.63 9.35
C CYS A 383 -18.05 -0.66 8.71
N LEU A 384 -17.95 -1.17 7.48
CA LEU A 384 -16.70 -1.21 6.74
C LEU A 384 -16.23 0.20 6.38
N PRO A 385 -14.91 0.41 6.22
CA PRO A 385 -14.37 1.73 5.97
C PRO A 385 -14.67 2.21 4.55
N THR A 386 -15.01 3.49 4.44
CA THR A 386 -15.25 4.19 3.16
C THR A 386 -14.25 5.32 2.98
N ASN A 387 -14.15 5.86 1.76
CA ASN A 387 -13.34 7.05 1.51
C ASN A 387 -13.81 8.24 2.34
N LEU A 388 -12.88 9.10 2.73
CA LEU A 388 -13.17 10.38 3.38
C LEU A 388 -13.81 11.33 2.38
N THR A 389 -14.91 11.97 2.78
CA THR A 389 -15.62 12.96 1.95
C THR A 389 -15.36 14.40 2.41
N ASP A 390 -14.66 14.57 3.54
CA ASP A 390 -14.30 15.86 4.13
C ASP A 390 -12.79 16.10 3.93
N ILE A 391 -12.46 17.19 3.25
CA ILE A 391 -11.08 17.53 2.89
C ILE A 391 -10.24 17.94 4.12
N ASP A 392 -10.85 18.56 5.13
CA ASP A 392 -10.14 18.96 6.35
C ASP A 392 -9.79 17.73 7.18
N VAL A 393 -10.71 16.75 7.23
CA VAL A 393 -10.45 15.45 7.87
C VAL A 393 -9.35 14.71 7.13
N TYR A 394 -9.35 14.73 5.79
CA TYR A 394 -8.26 14.18 5.00
C TYR A 394 -6.91 14.80 5.38
N HIS A 395 -6.81 16.14 5.43
CA HIS A 395 -5.57 16.83 5.79
C HIS A 395 -5.14 16.56 7.23
N LEU A 396 -6.08 16.52 8.18
CA LEU A 396 -5.82 16.14 9.58
C LEU A 396 -5.18 14.76 9.65
N ILE A 397 -5.83 13.75 9.07
CA ILE A 397 -5.36 12.37 9.13
C ILE A 397 -4.03 12.23 8.39
N ARG A 398 -3.91 12.81 7.19
CA ARG A 398 -2.70 12.75 6.37
C ARG A 398 -1.49 13.36 7.08
N LYS A 399 -1.67 14.49 7.78
CA LYS A 399 -0.60 15.18 8.52
C LYS A 399 -0.02 14.30 9.63
N TRP A 400 -0.86 13.49 10.27
CA TRP A 400 -0.55 12.76 11.50
C TRP A 400 -0.33 11.26 11.32
N ILE A 401 -0.44 10.72 10.10
CA ILE A 401 0.07 9.38 9.79
C ILE A 401 1.58 9.34 10.05
N THR A 402 1.98 8.52 11.02
CA THR A 402 3.36 8.33 11.46
C THR A 402 3.67 6.85 11.51
N GLY A 403 4.82 6.44 10.98
CA GLY A 403 5.26 5.03 10.96
C GLY A 403 5.56 4.45 12.34
N GLY A 404 6.26 3.32 12.35
CA GLY A 404 6.83 2.71 13.55
C GLY A 404 7.98 3.54 14.12
N LEU A 405 8.20 3.45 15.43
CA LEU A 405 9.31 4.11 16.11
C LEU A 405 10.64 3.46 15.66
N SER A 406 11.59 4.26 15.19
CA SER A 406 12.95 3.81 14.91
C SER A 406 13.92 4.78 15.57
N ASN A 407 14.47 4.39 16.72
CA ASN A 407 15.32 5.26 17.52
C ASN A 407 16.32 4.49 18.40
N VAL A 408 17.39 5.20 18.79
CA VAL A 408 18.43 4.73 19.71
C VAL A 408 18.51 5.70 20.88
N MET A 409 18.30 5.22 22.10
CA MET A 409 18.43 6.02 23.34
C MET A 409 19.81 5.86 23.99
N HIS A 410 20.36 4.65 24.01
CA HIS A 410 21.68 4.36 24.59
C HIS A 410 22.59 3.70 23.56
N ARG A 411 23.60 4.43 23.06
CA ARG A 411 24.44 3.98 21.94
C ARG A 411 25.51 2.95 22.29
N VAL A 412 25.98 2.91 23.54
CA VAL A 412 27.09 2.04 23.97
C VAL A 412 26.65 1.27 25.20
N ASN A 413 26.55 -0.05 25.04
CA ASN A 413 26.12 -0.99 26.08
C ASN A 413 26.97 -2.27 25.97
N ARG A 414 28.08 -2.34 26.70
CA ARG A 414 29.00 -3.48 26.67
C ARG A 414 28.81 -4.34 27.91
N SER A 415 28.50 -5.62 27.68
CA SER A 415 28.40 -6.62 28.75
C SER A 415 29.70 -6.71 29.55
N GLY A 416 29.57 -6.80 30.88
CA GLY A 416 30.67 -6.85 31.83
C GLY A 416 31.40 -5.52 32.05
N ILE A 417 31.14 -4.48 31.25
CA ILE A 417 31.89 -3.23 31.29
C ILE A 417 31.00 -2.06 31.73
N ASP A 418 29.89 -1.85 31.02
CA ASP A 418 29.01 -0.71 31.24
C ASP A 418 27.93 -1.04 32.30
N PHE A 419 27.28 0.01 32.80
CA PHE A 419 26.25 -0.08 33.84
C PHE A 419 24.92 0.47 33.31
N ILE A 420 23.83 0.01 33.90
CA ILE A 420 22.48 0.47 33.58
C ILE A 420 22.38 1.97 33.85
N LYS A 421 21.73 2.68 32.92
CA LYS A 421 21.52 4.13 32.98
C LYS A 421 20.04 4.43 33.11
N ARG A 422 19.74 5.44 33.93
CA ARG A 422 18.37 5.92 34.16
C ARG A 422 18.31 7.43 33.99
N LEU A 423 17.29 7.92 33.30
CA LEU A 423 16.95 9.33 33.28
C LEU A 423 16.14 9.68 34.53
N TYR A 424 16.48 10.82 35.14
CA TYR A 424 15.78 11.38 36.29
C TYR A 424 15.54 12.87 36.07
N TYR A 425 14.31 13.31 36.26
CA TYR A 425 13.86 14.68 36.20
C TYR A 425 13.76 15.27 37.61
N ASN A 426 14.52 16.34 37.84
CA ASN A 426 14.43 17.15 39.03
C ASN A 426 13.38 18.27 38.81
N LYS A 427 12.28 18.19 39.55
CA LYS A 427 11.14 19.11 39.45
C LYS A 427 11.46 20.56 39.82
N GLU A 428 12.35 20.80 40.78
CA GLU A 428 12.74 22.13 41.24
C GLU A 428 13.68 22.80 40.25
N ALA A 429 14.70 22.06 39.80
CA ALA A 429 15.71 22.56 38.87
C ALA A 429 15.25 22.57 37.40
N LYS A 430 14.12 21.91 37.08
CA LYS A 430 13.61 21.69 35.72
C LYS A 430 14.68 21.09 34.79
N LYS A 431 15.44 20.12 35.31
CA LYS A 431 16.57 19.49 34.61
C LYS A 431 16.46 17.98 34.63
N VAL A 432 16.87 17.38 33.52
CA VAL A 432 17.04 15.93 33.39
C VAL A 432 18.50 15.58 33.60
N THR A 433 18.76 14.59 34.44
CA THR A 433 20.09 14.03 34.71
C THR A 433 20.13 12.56 34.36
N VAL A 434 21.25 12.11 33.81
CA VAL A 434 21.51 10.67 33.60
C VAL A 434 22.18 10.12 34.86
N LEU A 435 21.52 9.18 35.51
CA LEU A 435 22.05 8.44 36.65
C LEU A 435 22.67 7.14 36.14
N THR A 436 23.86 6.81 36.62
CA THR A 436 24.49 5.50 36.41
C THR A 436 24.28 4.68 37.66
N THR A 437 23.64 3.52 37.53
CA THR A 437 23.39 2.63 38.67
C THR A 437 24.63 1.76 38.96
N ASP A 438 24.60 0.99 40.04
CA ASP A 438 25.60 -0.03 40.36
C ASP A 438 25.33 -1.37 39.65
N HIS A 439 24.26 -1.45 38.86
CA HIS A 439 23.85 -2.63 38.11
C HIS A 439 24.64 -2.75 36.81
N ARG A 440 25.60 -3.67 36.78
CA ARG A 440 26.45 -3.94 35.63
C ARG A 440 25.66 -4.66 34.54
N ILE A 441 25.75 -4.18 33.30
CA ILE A 441 25.12 -4.84 32.16
C ILE A 441 25.78 -6.21 31.97
N THR A 442 24.97 -7.26 31.91
CA THR A 442 25.42 -8.61 31.62
C THR A 442 24.85 -9.15 30.31
N HIS A 443 23.67 -8.68 29.90
CA HIS A 443 22.99 -9.16 28.70
C HIS A 443 22.43 -8.01 27.86
N VAL A 444 22.24 -8.29 26.57
CA VAL A 444 21.46 -7.47 25.64
C VAL A 444 20.41 -8.37 25.01
N VAL A 445 19.14 -8.00 25.13
CA VAL A 445 18.00 -8.80 24.66
C VAL A 445 17.18 -7.99 23.68
N GLY A 446 16.85 -8.61 22.55
CA GLY A 446 15.88 -8.10 21.59
C GLY A 446 14.56 -8.85 21.71
N VAL A 447 13.45 -8.13 21.76
CA VAL A 447 12.10 -8.69 21.63
C VAL A 447 11.46 -8.17 20.35
N ASP A 448 10.73 -9.05 19.65
CA ASP A 448 10.06 -8.75 18.39
C ASP A 448 8.59 -9.19 18.47
N PHE A 449 7.68 -8.31 18.05
CA PHE A 449 6.26 -8.64 18.03
C PHE A 449 5.95 -9.59 16.88
N ASN A 450 5.31 -10.72 17.21
CA ASN A 450 4.78 -11.64 16.21
C ASN A 450 3.65 -10.99 15.40
N SER A 451 4.01 -10.31 14.30
CA SER A 451 3.09 -9.61 13.40
C SER A 451 2.30 -8.48 14.08
N LEU A 452 3.02 -7.42 14.51
CA LEU A 452 2.43 -6.27 15.21
C LEU A 452 1.21 -5.67 14.49
N TYR A 453 1.36 -5.27 13.23
CA TYR A 453 0.25 -4.65 12.49
C TYR A 453 -0.96 -5.57 12.29
N PRO A 454 -0.78 -6.85 11.90
CA PRO A 454 -1.87 -7.82 11.89
C PRO A 454 -2.57 -7.98 13.25
N SER A 455 -1.81 -7.98 14.35
CA SER A 455 -2.37 -8.19 15.70
C SER A 455 -3.34 -7.08 16.11
N VAL A 456 -3.05 -5.82 15.77
CA VAL A 456 -3.90 -4.67 16.15
C VAL A 456 -5.13 -4.48 15.28
N MET A 457 -5.17 -5.09 14.10
CA MET A 457 -6.37 -5.16 13.26
C MET A 457 -7.12 -6.49 13.36
N SER A 458 -6.62 -7.42 14.17
CA SER A 458 -7.23 -8.73 14.39
C SER A 458 -8.59 -8.61 15.05
N SER A 459 -8.77 -7.64 15.96
CA SER A 459 -9.99 -7.56 16.75
C SER A 459 -10.22 -8.81 17.63
N GLU A 460 -9.15 -9.53 17.99
CA GLU A 460 -9.21 -10.57 19.01
C GLU A 460 -9.36 -9.96 20.41
N GLN A 461 -10.08 -10.67 21.28
CA GLN A 461 -10.23 -10.26 22.66
C GLN A 461 -8.94 -10.55 23.42
N HIS A 462 -8.46 -9.60 24.22
CA HIS A 462 -7.23 -9.77 24.99
C HIS A 462 -7.31 -9.09 26.36
N LYS A 463 -6.79 -9.74 27.41
CA LYS A 463 -6.82 -9.25 28.80
C LYS A 463 -6.18 -7.88 29.01
N PHE A 464 -5.14 -7.57 28.24
CA PHE A 464 -4.45 -6.28 28.27
C PHE A 464 -5.14 -5.19 27.45
N ILE A 465 -6.25 -5.47 26.75
CA ILE A 465 -7.06 -4.43 26.10
C ILE A 465 -8.15 -4.04 27.10
N ARG A 466 -8.06 -2.86 27.72
CA ARG A 466 -9.09 -2.38 28.67
C ARG A 466 -10.32 -1.78 27.98
N TYR A 467 -10.13 -1.34 26.74
CA TYR A 467 -11.12 -0.58 26.00
C TYR A 467 -12.07 -1.47 25.19
N THR A 468 -13.24 -0.91 24.91
CA THR A 468 -14.27 -1.47 24.03
C THR A 468 -14.66 -2.92 24.33
N GLY A 469 -14.70 -3.29 25.61
CA GLY A 469 -15.06 -4.65 26.04
C GLY A 469 -13.96 -5.69 25.83
N GLY A 470 -12.69 -5.30 25.87
CA GLY A 470 -11.57 -6.24 25.72
C GLY A 470 -11.08 -6.45 24.30
N LYS A 471 -11.60 -5.70 23.32
CA LYS A 471 -11.39 -5.92 21.90
C LYS A 471 -10.99 -4.64 21.20
N MET A 472 -9.93 -4.68 20.41
CA MET A 472 -9.46 -3.52 19.63
C MET A 472 -10.12 -3.52 18.24
N TYR A 473 -11.05 -2.59 18.02
CA TYR A 473 -11.77 -2.45 16.76
C TYR A 473 -11.03 -1.57 15.77
N MET A 474 -11.25 -1.82 14.48
CA MET A 474 -10.83 -0.91 13.41
C MET A 474 -11.93 0.11 13.10
N CYS A 475 -11.52 1.30 12.66
CA CYS A 475 -12.45 2.35 12.25
C CYS A 475 -13.10 2.02 10.90
N GLY A 476 -14.39 2.34 10.78
CA GLY A 476 -15.08 2.32 9.49
C GLY A 476 -15.19 3.72 8.87
N SER A 477 -16.39 4.08 8.44
CA SER A 477 -16.75 5.39 7.89
C SER A 477 -16.73 6.50 8.94
N GLN A 478 -16.38 7.71 8.49
CA GLN A 478 -16.61 8.94 9.25
C GLN A 478 -18.11 9.12 9.51
N THR A 479 -18.46 9.40 10.75
CA THR A 479 -19.85 9.58 11.22
C THR A 479 -20.13 10.99 11.73
N GLY A 480 -19.09 11.81 11.93
CA GLY A 480 -19.23 13.19 12.38
C GLY A 480 -17.89 13.85 12.66
N LYS A 481 -17.92 15.17 12.80
CA LYS A 481 -16.79 16.03 13.17
C LYS A 481 -17.32 17.12 14.11
N ILE A 482 -16.58 17.45 15.15
CA ILE A 482 -16.87 18.58 16.05
C ILE A 482 -15.58 19.41 16.17
N GLU A 483 -15.69 20.71 15.93
CA GLU A 483 -14.60 21.66 16.13
C GLU A 483 -14.74 22.36 17.49
N GLY A 484 -13.63 22.48 18.22
CA GLY A 484 -13.57 23.12 19.54
C GLY A 484 -13.42 24.63 19.42
N VAL A 485 -14.41 25.30 18.81
CA VAL A 485 -14.39 26.75 18.56
C VAL A 485 -14.77 27.59 19.79
N ASP A 486 -15.46 26.99 20.74
CA ASP A 486 -15.94 27.62 21.97
C ASP A 486 -15.92 26.63 23.15
N ASP A 487 -16.17 27.12 24.38
CA ASP A 487 -16.12 26.27 25.58
C ASP A 487 -17.16 25.14 25.55
N HIS A 488 -18.32 25.37 24.94
CA HIS A 488 -19.39 24.36 24.87
C HIS A 488 -18.98 23.17 23.98
N SER A 489 -18.46 23.46 22.80
CA SER A 489 -17.94 22.47 21.85
C SER A 489 -16.71 21.76 22.41
N LYS A 490 -15.77 22.48 23.04
CA LYS A 490 -14.62 21.87 23.74
C LYS A 490 -15.05 20.92 24.85
N GLN A 491 -16.00 21.32 25.69
CA GLN A 491 -16.56 20.44 26.73
C GLN A 491 -17.26 19.22 26.13
N THR A 492 -17.96 19.39 25.01
CA THR A 492 -18.59 18.26 24.30
C THR A 492 -17.55 17.26 23.80
N ILE A 493 -16.45 17.74 23.21
CA ILE A 493 -15.32 16.91 22.80
C ILE A 493 -14.73 16.15 24.00
N LEU A 494 -14.45 16.85 25.11
CA LEU A 494 -13.92 16.24 26.32
C LEU A 494 -14.86 15.20 26.93
N ARG A 495 -16.19 15.40 26.89
CA ARG A 495 -17.18 14.41 27.33
C ARG A 495 -17.15 13.15 26.46
N ILE A 496 -16.93 13.29 25.15
CA ILE A 496 -16.80 12.13 24.25
C ILE A 496 -15.51 11.36 24.57
N ILE A 497 -14.38 12.06 24.69
CA ILE A 497 -13.09 11.45 25.00
C ILE A 497 -13.15 10.71 26.35
N ASN A 498 -13.67 11.37 27.39
CA ASN A 498 -13.69 10.86 28.75
C ASN A 498 -14.90 9.97 29.09
N SER A 499 -15.75 9.63 28.13
CA SER A 499 -16.93 8.80 28.37
C SER A 499 -16.54 7.44 28.94
N ASN A 500 -17.20 7.02 30.02
CA ASN A 500 -17.03 5.68 30.62
C ASN A 500 -17.44 4.54 29.67
N LYS A 501 -18.19 4.86 28.60
CA LYS A 501 -18.49 3.90 27.54
C LYS A 501 -17.24 3.39 26.84
N ARG A 502 -16.09 4.07 26.96
CA ARG A 502 -14.81 3.60 26.37
C ARG A 502 -14.39 2.20 26.83
N PHE A 503 -14.82 1.76 28.01
CA PHE A 503 -14.52 0.42 28.54
C PHE A 503 -15.53 -0.65 28.10
N THR A 504 -16.68 -0.27 27.53
CA THR A 504 -17.74 -1.19 27.12
C THR A 504 -17.82 -1.32 25.61
N GLN A 505 -18.58 -2.29 25.10
CA GLN A 505 -18.80 -2.45 23.66
C GLN A 505 -19.46 -1.22 23.00
N GLU A 506 -20.01 -0.28 23.76
CA GLU A 506 -20.58 0.98 23.25
C GLU A 506 -19.53 2.07 22.98
N GLY A 507 -18.25 1.85 23.33
CA GLY A 507 -17.20 2.84 23.12
C GLY A 507 -17.07 3.26 21.66
N ARG A 508 -17.10 4.57 21.41
CA ARG A 508 -17.03 5.16 20.07
C ARG A 508 -15.58 5.43 19.68
N LEU A 509 -15.22 5.09 18.44
CA LEU A 509 -13.88 5.38 17.92
C LEU A 509 -13.80 6.82 17.41
N PHE A 510 -12.64 7.42 17.59
CA PHE A 510 -12.39 8.79 17.17
C PHE A 510 -10.92 9.04 16.86
N ILE A 511 -10.68 10.16 16.17
CA ILE A 511 -9.38 10.83 16.10
C ILE A 511 -9.56 12.20 16.72
N ALA A 512 -8.78 12.52 17.75
CA ALA A 512 -8.84 13.81 18.44
C ALA A 512 -7.52 14.57 18.27
N GLU A 513 -7.60 15.85 17.91
CA GLU A 513 -6.46 16.75 17.82
C GLU A 513 -6.40 17.61 19.09
N VAL A 514 -5.40 17.34 19.95
CA VAL A 514 -5.32 17.88 21.32
C VAL A 514 -3.93 18.43 21.64
N LYS A 515 -3.88 19.33 22.62
CA LYS A 515 -2.66 19.68 23.37
C LYS A 515 -2.71 18.98 24.72
N GLY A 516 -1.55 18.58 25.22
CA GLY A 516 -1.49 18.01 26.56
C GLY A 516 -0.10 17.62 26.99
N HIS A 517 0.01 17.21 28.24
CA HIS A 517 1.26 16.81 28.88
C HIS A 517 1.02 15.73 29.91
N ILE A 518 2.06 14.91 30.15
CA ILE A 518 2.10 14.05 31.33
C ILE A 518 2.19 14.95 32.56
N GLN A 519 1.34 14.73 33.55
CA GLN A 519 1.37 15.47 34.80
C GLN A 519 2.78 15.42 35.42
N GLU A 520 3.28 16.58 35.87
CA GLU A 520 4.68 16.76 36.26
C GLU A 520 5.16 15.77 37.34
N ASP A 521 4.29 15.40 38.29
CA ASP A 521 4.61 14.47 39.37
C ASP A 521 4.91 13.04 38.88
N TYR A 522 4.42 12.68 37.69
CA TYR A 522 4.58 11.36 37.10
C TYR A 522 5.66 11.32 36.01
N LEU A 523 6.34 12.45 35.72
CA LEU A 523 7.33 12.48 34.64
C LEU A 523 8.45 11.44 34.81
N ASN A 524 8.88 11.19 36.04
CA ASN A 524 9.94 10.21 36.33
C ASN A 524 9.54 8.76 36.03
N ASP A 525 8.24 8.46 36.01
CA ASP A 525 7.73 7.12 35.68
C ASP A 525 7.88 6.83 34.19
N PHE A 526 7.83 7.88 33.36
CA PHE A 526 7.80 7.78 31.90
C PHE A 526 9.05 8.31 31.20
N ILE A 527 9.93 9.05 31.88
CA ILE A 527 11.06 9.74 31.25
C ILE A 527 12.07 8.79 30.60
N ASN A 528 12.15 7.54 31.07
CA ASN A 528 13.02 6.53 30.50
C ASN A 528 12.48 5.93 29.18
N PHE A 529 11.18 6.12 28.91
CA PHE A 529 10.58 5.77 27.60
C PHE A 529 9.32 6.62 27.31
N PRO A 530 9.42 7.92 26.99
CA PRO A 530 8.23 8.78 26.96
C PRO A 530 7.12 8.27 26.00
N PRO A 531 5.85 8.21 26.44
CA PRO A 531 4.81 7.44 25.75
C PRO A 531 4.20 8.13 24.54
N ILE A 532 4.53 9.40 24.24
CA ILE A 532 3.99 10.11 23.07
C ILE A 532 4.95 9.93 21.89
N LEU A 533 4.59 9.07 20.94
CA LEU A 533 5.36 8.72 19.76
C LEU A 533 4.87 9.53 18.56
N ARG A 534 5.49 10.70 18.35
CA ARG A 534 5.10 11.66 17.30
C ARG A 534 6.30 12.26 16.59
N ASN A 535 6.07 12.70 15.35
CA ASN A 535 7.05 13.48 14.62
C ASN A 535 7.17 14.87 15.27
N TYR A 536 8.39 15.21 15.69
CA TYR A 536 8.73 16.53 16.22
C TYR A 536 9.79 17.19 15.34
N GLU A 537 9.64 18.49 15.10
CA GLU A 537 10.65 19.30 14.41
C GLU A 537 11.50 20.02 15.45
N PHE A 538 12.82 19.85 15.36
CA PHE A 538 13.79 20.50 16.22
C PHE A 538 14.97 21.02 15.40
N THR A 539 15.74 21.96 15.96
CA THR A 539 16.95 22.49 15.33
C THR A 539 18.17 21.70 15.80
N THR A 540 19.07 21.33 14.90
CA THR A 540 20.34 20.67 15.23
C THR A 540 21.41 21.65 15.75
N ASP A 541 20.98 22.58 16.60
CA ASP A 541 21.86 23.51 17.31
C ASP A 541 22.47 22.84 18.56
N GLU A 542 23.59 23.36 19.02
CA GLU A 542 24.35 22.79 20.15
C GLU A 542 23.51 22.68 21.42
N ARG A 543 22.60 23.64 21.65
CA ARG A 543 21.72 23.66 22.83
C ARG A 543 20.75 22.47 22.83
N THR A 544 20.26 22.09 21.65
CA THR A 544 19.22 21.07 21.47
C THR A 544 19.78 19.66 21.45
N ILE A 545 20.85 19.43 20.68
CA ILE A 545 21.44 18.08 20.50
C ILE A 545 22.63 17.81 21.43
N GLY A 546 23.10 18.83 22.15
CA GLY A 546 24.25 18.78 23.05
C GLY A 546 25.59 18.90 22.31
N ASN A 547 26.59 19.39 23.04
CA ASN A 547 27.94 19.68 22.52
C ASN A 547 28.58 18.46 21.82
N TYR A 548 28.48 17.27 22.41
CA TYR A 548 29.05 16.06 21.80
C TYR A 548 28.51 15.79 20.40
N MET A 549 27.18 15.77 20.22
CA MET A 549 26.60 15.50 18.89
C MET A 549 26.84 16.64 17.91
N TYR A 550 26.79 17.89 18.39
CA TYR A 550 27.08 19.04 17.57
C TYR A 550 28.52 19.01 17.02
N SER A 551 29.50 18.69 17.89
CA SER A 551 30.90 18.49 17.51
C SER A 551 31.06 17.30 16.55
N HIS A 552 30.47 16.14 16.87
CA HIS A 552 30.51 14.97 15.99
C HIS A 552 29.94 15.25 14.59
N MET A 553 28.85 16.01 14.50
CA MET A 553 28.28 16.43 13.21
C MET A 553 29.25 17.31 12.45
N LYS A 554 29.87 18.31 13.10
CA LYS A 554 30.90 19.16 12.46
C LYS A 554 32.10 18.36 11.98
N ASP A 555 32.65 17.50 12.82
CA ASP A 555 33.84 16.69 12.52
C ASP A 555 33.61 15.73 11.35
N ASN A 556 32.37 15.27 11.15
CA ASN A 556 31.98 14.37 10.06
C ASN A 556 31.31 15.09 8.87
N THR A 557 31.44 16.42 8.78
CA THR A 557 30.88 17.25 7.69
C THR A 557 29.35 17.12 7.54
N ILE A 558 28.65 16.80 8.63
CA ILE A 558 27.18 16.76 8.71
C ILE A 558 26.69 18.16 9.07
N LYS A 559 25.71 18.69 8.32
CA LYS A 559 25.17 20.05 8.52
C LYS A 559 24.53 20.21 9.90
N THR A 560 25.01 21.19 10.69
CA THR A 560 24.41 21.63 11.96
C THR A 560 23.46 22.82 11.76
N ASP A 561 22.73 23.18 12.82
CA ASP A 561 21.85 24.34 12.86
C ASP A 561 20.72 24.29 11.80
N GLN A 562 20.29 23.07 11.45
CA GLN A 562 19.21 22.80 10.50
C GLN A 562 17.97 22.31 11.23
N LYS A 563 16.80 22.66 10.71
CA LYS A 563 15.54 22.03 11.13
C LYS A 563 15.50 20.58 10.66
N GLN A 564 15.25 19.66 11.58
CA GLN A 564 15.03 18.25 11.30
C GLN A 564 13.73 17.78 11.92
N ARG A 565 12.98 16.98 11.16
CA ARG A 565 11.76 16.31 11.63
C ARG A 565 12.07 14.85 11.90
N LYS A 566 11.83 14.37 13.12
CA LYS A 566 12.05 12.98 13.53
C LYS A 566 10.86 12.44 14.31
N LEU A 567 10.51 11.17 14.10
CA LEU A 567 9.61 10.44 14.97
C LEU A 567 10.38 10.09 16.23
N THR A 568 9.88 10.52 17.39
CA THR A 568 10.56 10.32 18.67
C THR A 568 9.53 10.18 19.80
N ASN A 569 10.03 9.83 20.98
CA ASN A 569 9.32 9.80 22.24
C ASN A 569 9.24 11.21 22.85
N LEU A 570 8.06 11.62 23.30
CA LEU A 570 7.79 12.90 23.96
C LEU A 570 7.02 12.67 25.27
N SER A 571 7.17 13.59 26.22
CA SER A 571 6.39 13.64 27.48
C SER A 571 5.23 14.64 27.43
N SER A 572 5.15 15.46 26.36
CA SER A 572 4.04 16.37 26.10
C SER A 572 3.88 16.59 24.60
N THR A 573 2.81 17.26 24.21
CA THR A 573 2.63 17.73 22.83
C THR A 573 3.46 18.99 22.52
N MET A 574 4.33 19.42 23.44
CA MET A 574 5.23 20.57 23.29
C MET A 574 4.48 21.88 22.93
N GLY A 575 3.28 22.06 23.48
CA GLY A 575 2.42 23.22 23.20
C GLY A 575 1.73 23.21 21.83
N GLU A 576 1.98 22.19 21.02
CA GLU A 576 1.40 22.00 19.69
C GLU A 576 0.21 21.04 19.73
N TYR A 577 -0.72 21.21 18.80
CA TYR A 577 -1.82 20.27 18.63
C TYR A 577 -1.30 19.01 17.93
N MET A 578 -1.56 17.83 18.49
CA MET A 578 -1.25 16.52 17.92
C MET A 578 -2.51 15.67 17.83
N ALA A 579 -2.66 14.90 16.76
CA ALA A 579 -3.79 13.98 16.61
C ALA A 579 -3.48 12.60 17.18
N PHE A 580 -4.47 11.97 17.81
CA PHE A 580 -4.39 10.63 18.39
C PHE A 580 -5.65 9.81 18.08
N SER A 581 -5.48 8.52 17.80
CA SER A 581 -6.61 7.58 17.79
C SER A 581 -7.19 7.41 19.19
N SER A 582 -8.45 6.95 19.28
CA SER A 582 -9.13 6.75 20.56
C SER A 582 -8.37 5.84 21.51
N TYR A 583 -7.87 4.68 21.04
CA TYR A 583 -7.13 3.74 21.89
C TYR A 583 -5.83 4.34 22.42
N TYR A 584 -5.11 5.08 21.58
CA TYR A 584 -3.86 5.68 22.00
C TYR A 584 -4.10 6.82 22.98
N LEU A 585 -5.06 7.72 22.71
CA LEU A 585 -5.37 8.81 23.62
C LEU A 585 -5.91 8.31 24.97
N TRP A 586 -6.78 7.30 24.97
CA TRP A 586 -7.29 6.71 26.21
C TRP A 586 -6.16 6.10 27.04
N PHE A 587 -5.22 5.37 26.43
CA PHE A 587 -4.05 4.85 27.13
C PHE A 587 -3.21 5.98 27.77
N LEU A 588 -2.97 7.07 27.03
CA LEU A 588 -2.23 8.20 27.60
C LEU A 588 -2.93 8.78 28.83
N ILE A 589 -4.26 8.92 28.79
CA ILE A 589 -5.05 9.47 29.90
C ILE A 589 -5.08 8.51 31.09
N ASP A 590 -5.43 7.25 30.84
CA ASP A 590 -5.74 6.26 31.88
C ASP A 590 -4.49 5.62 32.49
N ASP A 591 -3.42 5.44 31.71
CA ASP A 591 -2.19 4.74 32.12
C ASP A 591 -0.98 5.69 32.26
N CYS A 592 -0.97 6.84 31.58
CA CYS A 592 0.18 7.75 31.57
C CYS A 592 -0.04 9.10 32.25
N HIS A 593 -1.15 9.27 32.99
CA HIS A 593 -1.49 10.53 33.68
C HIS A 593 -1.44 11.75 32.74
N PHE A 594 -1.88 11.57 31.49
CA PHE A 594 -1.89 12.64 30.50
C PHE A 594 -3.06 13.60 30.74
N ILE A 595 -2.73 14.88 30.90
CA ILE A 595 -3.69 15.98 31.03
C ILE A 595 -3.89 16.61 29.65
N ILE A 596 -5.15 16.71 29.22
CA ILE A 596 -5.51 17.48 28.03
C ILE A 596 -5.58 18.96 28.41
N ASP A 597 -4.66 19.75 27.87
CA ASP A 597 -4.61 21.20 28.05
C ASP A 597 -5.65 21.91 27.18
N ASP A 598 -5.85 21.40 25.95
CA ASP A 598 -6.80 21.97 25.01
C ASP A 598 -7.20 20.96 23.92
N VAL A 599 -8.37 21.17 23.33
CA VAL A 599 -8.90 20.35 22.23
C VAL A 599 -9.24 21.23 21.05
N LYS A 600 -8.75 20.86 19.86
CA LYS A 600 -9.03 21.60 18.62
C LYS A 600 -10.21 21.02 17.87
N GLN A 601 -10.27 19.69 17.74
CA GLN A 601 -11.35 19.00 17.04
C GLN A 601 -11.34 17.51 17.35
N ILE A 602 -12.48 16.87 17.08
CA ILE A 602 -12.65 15.42 17.11
C ILE A 602 -13.39 14.95 15.86
N VAL A 603 -12.91 13.86 15.26
CA VAL A 603 -13.56 13.18 14.14
C VAL A 603 -14.00 11.81 14.64
N LEU A 604 -15.27 11.47 14.37
CA LEU A 604 -15.92 10.29 14.93
C LEU A 604 -16.11 9.22 13.86
N PHE A 605 -15.88 7.97 14.22
CA PHE A 605 -15.98 6.82 13.31
C PHE A 605 -16.92 5.77 13.88
N ASN A 606 -17.61 5.04 13.00
CA ASN A 606 -18.14 3.74 13.38
C ASN A 606 -16.97 2.73 13.51
N LYS A 607 -17.25 1.54 14.01
CA LYS A 607 -16.22 0.54 14.30
C LYS A 607 -16.66 -0.84 13.83
N HIS A 608 -15.69 -1.66 13.45
CA HIS A 608 -15.94 -3.00 12.93
C HIS A 608 -14.78 -3.94 13.28
N ASP A 609 -15.05 -5.23 13.12
CA ASP A 609 -14.11 -6.34 13.34
C ASP A 609 -13.96 -7.25 12.11
N GLN A 610 -14.48 -6.83 10.97
CA GLN A 610 -14.56 -7.61 9.74
C GLN A 610 -13.20 -8.00 9.13
N PHE A 611 -12.07 -7.47 9.62
CA PHE A 611 -10.74 -7.95 9.24
C PHE A 611 -10.29 -9.18 10.04
N ASN A 612 -11.07 -9.61 11.04
CA ASN A 612 -10.77 -10.77 11.88
C ASN A 612 -10.59 -12.06 11.07
N SER A 613 -11.50 -12.33 10.12
CA SER A 613 -11.46 -13.55 9.33
C SER A 613 -10.20 -13.62 8.45
N PHE A 614 -9.82 -12.50 7.84
CA PHE A 614 -8.55 -12.34 7.14
C PHE A 614 -7.36 -12.66 8.05
N ILE A 615 -7.28 -12.05 9.24
CA ILE A 615 -6.15 -12.26 10.14
C ILE A 615 -6.06 -13.70 10.64
N LYS A 616 -7.19 -14.28 11.07
CA LYS A 616 -7.23 -15.66 11.58
C LYS A 616 -6.80 -16.66 10.53
N GLU A 617 -7.38 -16.56 9.33
CA GLU A 617 -7.07 -17.49 8.25
C GLU A 617 -5.59 -17.38 7.84
N PHE A 618 -5.09 -16.17 7.62
CA PHE A 618 -3.71 -15.98 7.15
C PHE A 618 -2.67 -16.32 8.23
N THR A 619 -2.98 -16.09 9.51
CA THR A 619 -2.13 -16.53 10.62
C THR A 619 -2.09 -18.06 10.69
N LYS A 620 -3.25 -18.71 10.60
CA LYS A 620 -3.34 -20.17 10.59
C LYS A 620 -2.57 -20.77 9.41
N ASN A 621 -2.84 -20.29 8.19
CA ASN A 621 -2.17 -20.80 6.99
C ASN A 621 -0.64 -20.57 7.04
N ARG A 622 -0.18 -19.46 7.66
CA ARG A 622 1.25 -19.22 7.87
C ARG A 622 1.87 -20.24 8.83
N ILE A 623 1.17 -20.58 9.91
CA ILE A 623 1.63 -21.60 10.88
C ILE A 623 1.69 -22.96 10.20
N GLU A 624 0.65 -23.34 9.46
CA GLU A 624 0.61 -24.58 8.69
C GLU A 624 1.76 -24.65 7.68
N ALA A 625 1.96 -23.60 6.88
CA ALA A 625 3.08 -23.53 5.95
C ALA A 625 4.45 -23.66 6.64
N LYS A 626 4.60 -23.14 7.86
CA LYS A 626 5.83 -23.28 8.64
C LYS A 626 6.03 -24.72 9.14
N LEU A 627 4.96 -25.39 9.56
CA LEU A 627 4.98 -26.80 9.97
C LEU A 627 5.27 -27.73 8.79
N ASP A 628 4.77 -27.39 7.62
CA ASP A 628 5.01 -28.13 6.36
C ASP A 628 6.35 -27.78 5.69
N GLU A 629 7.18 -26.96 6.34
CA GLU A 629 8.46 -26.43 5.81
C GLU A 629 8.33 -25.72 4.45
N ASN A 630 7.14 -25.24 4.10
CA ASN A 630 6.86 -24.52 2.86
C ASN A 630 7.23 -23.03 2.98
N LYS A 631 8.49 -22.71 2.67
CA LYS A 631 9.03 -21.35 2.77
C LYS A 631 8.32 -20.31 1.92
N GLY A 632 7.94 -20.63 0.69
CA GLY A 632 7.22 -19.68 -0.18
C GLY A 632 5.84 -19.33 0.36
N GLN A 633 5.07 -20.32 0.84
CA GLN A 633 3.77 -20.04 1.45
C GLN A 633 3.90 -19.31 2.79
N GLU A 634 4.86 -19.70 3.65
CA GLU A 634 5.15 -19.00 4.91
C GLU A 634 5.39 -17.50 4.64
N GLN A 635 6.24 -17.22 3.66
CA GLN A 635 6.60 -15.87 3.24
C GLN A 635 5.41 -15.12 2.62
N PHE A 636 4.65 -15.77 1.75
CA PHE A 636 3.46 -15.19 1.13
C PHE A 636 2.46 -14.72 2.19
N PHE A 637 2.06 -15.58 3.13
CA PHE A 637 1.10 -15.21 4.16
C PHE A 637 1.65 -14.13 5.10
N LYS A 638 2.95 -14.15 5.43
CA LYS A 638 3.61 -13.08 6.19
C LYS A 638 3.50 -11.73 5.49
N ILE A 639 3.86 -11.66 4.21
CA ILE A 639 3.85 -10.41 3.43
C ILE A 639 2.42 -9.90 3.27
N VAL A 640 1.46 -10.79 2.98
CA VAL A 640 0.08 -10.38 2.78
C VAL A 640 -0.51 -9.73 4.02
N MET A 641 -0.29 -10.34 5.19
CA MET A 641 -0.75 -9.73 6.44
C MET A 641 -0.10 -8.36 6.69
N ASN A 642 1.24 -8.28 6.61
CA ASN A 642 1.99 -7.07 6.96
C ASN A 642 1.81 -5.91 5.96
N SER A 643 1.57 -6.19 4.69
CA SER A 643 1.46 -5.16 3.64
C SER A 643 0.02 -4.74 3.31
N SER A 644 -0.99 -5.45 3.85
CA SER A 644 -2.41 -5.24 3.56
C SER A 644 -2.96 -3.84 3.87
N TYR A 645 -2.28 -3.05 4.71
CA TYR A 645 -2.67 -1.67 5.02
C TYR A 645 -1.92 -0.62 4.20
N GLY A 646 -0.81 -0.99 3.55
CA GLY A 646 0.08 -0.04 2.87
C GLY A 646 -0.64 0.77 1.79
N SER A 647 -1.55 0.12 1.07
CA SER A 647 -2.39 0.78 0.07
C SER A 647 -3.40 1.76 0.67
N ASP A 648 -3.90 1.52 1.88
CA ASP A 648 -4.83 2.45 2.56
C ASP A 648 -4.15 3.79 2.85
N GLY A 649 -2.88 3.73 3.26
CA GLY A 649 -2.05 4.89 3.62
C GLY A 649 -1.35 5.58 2.45
N MET A 650 -1.52 5.10 1.22
CA MET A 650 -0.80 5.59 0.04
C MET A 650 -1.00 7.10 -0.15
N ASN A 651 0.09 7.85 -0.34
CA ASN A 651 0.03 9.28 -0.60
C ASN A 651 0.26 9.58 -2.09
N THR A 652 -0.83 9.68 -2.83
CA THR A 652 -0.82 9.95 -4.27
C THR A 652 -0.45 11.39 -4.63
N GLU A 653 -0.42 12.33 -3.68
CA GLU A 653 0.05 13.71 -3.90
C GLU A 653 1.54 13.79 -4.20
N LYS A 654 2.31 12.85 -3.63
CA LYS A 654 3.76 12.79 -3.81
C LYS A 654 4.17 12.05 -5.07
N TYR A 655 3.20 11.55 -5.85
CA TYR A 655 3.50 10.80 -7.06
C TYR A 655 3.67 11.76 -8.22
N HIS A 656 4.83 11.69 -8.86
CA HIS A 656 5.05 12.36 -10.13
C HIS A 656 4.33 11.61 -11.24
N LYS A 657 3.93 12.35 -12.28
CA LYS A 657 3.38 11.77 -13.51
C LYS A 657 4.49 11.77 -14.55
N GLU A 658 4.93 10.58 -14.92
CA GLU A 658 5.80 10.37 -16.06
C GLU A 658 4.95 10.28 -17.34
N LYS A 659 5.37 10.99 -18.38
CA LYS A 659 4.71 10.96 -19.68
C LYS A 659 5.74 10.81 -20.78
N ILE A 660 5.42 9.99 -21.78
CA ILE A 660 6.19 9.91 -23.00
C ILE A 660 5.63 10.92 -24.00
N MET A 661 6.47 11.82 -24.48
CA MET A 661 6.10 12.95 -25.33
C MET A 661 7.04 13.06 -26.53
N ASN A 662 6.50 13.49 -27.68
CA ASN A 662 7.35 13.90 -28.79
C ASN A 662 7.99 15.27 -28.51
N ARG A 663 8.95 15.69 -29.35
CA ARG A 663 9.70 16.93 -29.14
C ARG A 663 8.79 18.15 -28.94
N THR A 664 7.78 18.32 -29.81
CA THR A 664 6.85 19.47 -29.74
C THR A 664 6.01 19.46 -28.47
N GLN A 665 5.56 18.28 -28.04
CA GLN A 665 4.82 18.11 -26.79
C GLN A 665 5.70 18.41 -25.57
N THR A 666 6.95 17.97 -25.57
CA THR A 666 7.94 18.27 -24.53
C THR A 666 8.21 19.76 -24.44
N GLU A 667 8.49 20.43 -25.56
CA GLU A 667 8.68 21.89 -25.61
C GLU A 667 7.47 22.67 -25.10
N ARG A 668 6.25 22.12 -25.21
CA ARG A 668 5.05 22.69 -24.59
C ARG A 668 4.99 22.38 -23.09
N ALA A 669 5.34 21.16 -22.69
CA ALA A 669 5.32 20.74 -21.28
C ALA A 669 6.33 21.53 -20.44
N ILE A 670 7.54 21.81 -20.94
CA ILE A 670 8.57 22.63 -20.28
C ILE A 670 8.03 24.00 -19.84
N ARG A 671 7.08 24.55 -20.61
CA ARG A 671 6.45 25.85 -20.30
C ARG A 671 5.34 25.77 -19.25
N SER A 672 5.00 24.57 -18.77
CA SER A 672 4.01 24.37 -17.71
C SER A 672 4.66 24.50 -16.33
N ASN A 673 3.96 25.11 -15.38
CA ASN A 673 4.36 25.14 -13.97
C ASN A 673 4.41 23.74 -13.32
N ALA A 674 3.79 22.75 -13.97
CA ALA A 674 3.84 21.35 -13.53
C ALA A 674 5.09 20.62 -14.01
N PHE A 675 5.90 21.17 -14.91
CA PHE A 675 7.13 20.53 -15.38
C PHE A 675 8.15 20.37 -14.24
N MET A 676 8.86 19.25 -14.23
CA MET A 676 9.96 19.01 -13.30
C MET A 676 11.27 18.72 -14.02
N ASP A 677 11.25 17.74 -14.91
CA ASP A 677 12.45 17.25 -15.59
C ASP A 677 12.09 16.55 -16.90
N GLU A 678 13.09 16.37 -17.75
CA GLU A 678 12.99 15.62 -19.00
C GLU A 678 14.21 14.75 -19.25
N GLN A 679 13.96 13.59 -19.84
CA GLN A 679 15.01 12.70 -20.32
C GLN A 679 14.71 12.31 -21.76
N LYS A 680 15.66 12.57 -22.66
CA LYS A 680 15.58 12.09 -24.03
C LYS A 680 15.68 10.56 -24.06
N ILE A 681 14.72 9.90 -24.69
CA ILE A 681 14.70 8.44 -24.90
C ILE A 681 15.14 8.09 -26.32
N SER A 682 14.65 8.83 -27.32
CA SER A 682 15.03 8.66 -28.73
C SER A 682 14.98 10.01 -29.47
N GLU A 683 15.19 10.04 -30.78
CA GLU A 683 15.26 11.32 -31.54
C GLU A 683 14.01 12.21 -31.37
N ASP A 684 12.82 11.62 -31.34
CA ASP A 684 11.54 12.32 -31.18
C ASP A 684 10.69 11.74 -30.03
N SER A 685 11.36 11.26 -28.96
CA SER A 685 10.68 10.75 -27.76
C SER A 685 11.42 11.15 -26.50
N TYR A 686 10.68 11.74 -25.56
CA TYR A 686 11.17 12.22 -24.28
C TYR A 686 10.28 11.68 -23.18
N MET A 687 10.89 11.29 -22.07
CA MET A 687 10.21 11.08 -20.81
C MET A 687 10.17 12.41 -20.08
N VAL A 688 8.96 12.87 -19.77
CA VAL A 688 8.72 14.16 -19.11
C VAL A 688 8.08 13.90 -17.77
N GLN A 689 8.78 14.32 -16.72
CA GLN A 689 8.31 14.24 -15.35
C GLN A 689 7.49 15.49 -15.02
N MET A 690 6.28 15.29 -14.51
CA MET A 690 5.37 16.37 -14.14
C MET A 690 4.81 16.20 -12.72
N ASN A 691 4.61 17.32 -12.03
CA ASN A 691 3.79 17.38 -10.83
C ASN A 691 2.31 17.15 -11.16
N PRO A 692 1.57 16.40 -10.34
CA PRO A 692 0.15 16.23 -10.53
C PRO A 692 -0.60 17.52 -10.20
N GLU A 693 -1.37 18.06 -11.16
CA GLU A 693 -2.27 19.22 -10.92
C GLU A 693 -3.46 18.87 -10.02
N HIS A 694 -3.90 17.61 -10.05
CA HIS A 694 -4.99 17.09 -9.24
C HIS A 694 -4.62 15.71 -8.70
N CYS A 695 -4.92 15.49 -7.42
CA CYS A 695 -4.81 14.21 -6.73
C CYS A 695 -6.18 13.77 -6.18
N SER A 696 -6.39 12.47 -6.09
CA SER A 696 -7.57 11.90 -5.43
C SER A 696 -7.14 10.80 -4.47
N CYS A 697 -7.68 10.80 -3.25
CA CYS A 697 -7.56 9.68 -2.33
C CYS A 697 -8.77 8.76 -2.54
N LYS A 698 -8.51 7.56 -3.10
CA LYS A 698 -9.54 6.55 -3.38
C LYS A 698 -9.52 5.39 -2.39
N THR A 699 -8.80 5.55 -1.29
CA THR A 699 -8.58 4.54 -0.27
C THR A 699 -9.05 5.07 1.09
N PRO A 700 -9.45 4.18 2.02
CA PRO A 700 -9.89 4.59 3.34
C PRO A 700 -8.69 4.93 4.24
N LEU A 701 -8.18 6.15 4.09
CA LEU A 701 -6.97 6.65 4.76
C LEU A 701 -6.99 6.48 6.28
N GLN A 702 -8.17 6.59 6.90
CA GLN A 702 -8.34 6.42 8.34
C GLN A 702 -7.90 5.04 8.84
N VAL A 703 -8.00 4.00 8.01
CA VAL A 703 -7.59 2.63 8.37
C VAL A 703 -6.08 2.59 8.64
N ALA A 704 -5.28 3.23 7.79
CA ALA A 704 -3.84 3.30 7.97
C ALA A 704 -3.47 4.10 9.24
N PHE A 705 -4.18 5.21 9.51
CA PHE A 705 -3.96 5.98 10.73
C PHE A 705 -4.24 5.15 11.98
N PHE A 706 -5.43 4.53 12.07
CA PHE A 706 -5.79 3.71 13.22
C PHE A 706 -4.84 2.53 13.40
N LEU A 707 -4.46 1.85 12.32
CA LEU A 707 -3.52 0.73 12.42
C LEU A 707 -2.16 1.15 12.98
N LEU A 708 -1.60 2.27 12.49
CA LEU A 708 -0.30 2.77 12.93
C LEU A 708 -0.33 3.34 14.35
N ASP A 709 -1.43 3.95 14.79
CA ASP A 709 -1.58 4.45 16.16
C ASP A 709 -1.93 3.33 17.15
N ASN A 710 -2.77 2.39 16.74
CA ASN A 710 -3.09 1.21 17.55
C ASN A 710 -1.85 0.34 17.76
N ALA A 711 -0.95 0.23 16.76
CA ALA A 711 0.35 -0.42 16.92
C ALA A 711 1.21 0.25 18.00
N LYS A 712 1.24 1.60 18.04
CA LYS A 712 1.94 2.36 19.10
C LYS A 712 1.32 2.11 20.47
N TYR A 713 -0.01 2.16 20.56
CA TYR A 713 -0.73 1.78 21.78
C TYR A 713 -0.36 0.37 22.24
N TRP A 714 -0.37 -0.61 21.32
CA TRP A 714 -0.08 -2.00 21.66
C TRP A 714 1.36 -2.21 22.13
N TYR A 715 2.31 -1.52 21.50
CA TYR A 715 3.71 -1.49 21.90
C TYR A 715 3.90 -0.88 23.30
N LEU A 716 3.26 0.26 23.57
CA LEU A 716 3.31 0.91 24.88
C LEU A 716 2.61 0.10 25.97
N ASN A 717 1.53 -0.57 25.63
CA ASN A 717 0.81 -1.46 26.54
C ASN A 717 1.68 -2.65 26.95
N PHE A 718 2.50 -3.19 26.06
CA PHE A 718 3.50 -4.21 26.42
C PHE A 718 4.58 -3.65 27.35
N ILE A 719 5.10 -2.44 27.08
CA ILE A 719 6.11 -1.83 27.95
C ILE A 719 5.52 -1.53 29.34
N TYR A 720 4.43 -0.78 29.41
CA TYR A 720 3.94 -0.23 30.68
C TYR A 720 3.03 -1.18 31.45
N ASN A 721 2.14 -1.92 30.78
CA ASN A 721 1.19 -2.81 31.45
C ASN A 721 1.68 -4.27 31.55
N PHE A 722 2.86 -4.58 31.01
CA PHE A 722 3.50 -5.88 31.20
C PHE A 722 4.94 -5.77 31.72
N MET A 723 5.86 -5.11 31.00
CA MET A 723 7.27 -5.08 31.44
C MET A 723 7.44 -4.34 32.76
N TYR A 724 6.87 -3.14 32.93
CA TYR A 724 7.00 -2.35 34.17
C TYR A 724 6.34 -3.02 35.37
N GLU A 725 5.31 -3.84 35.14
CA GLU A 725 4.61 -4.59 36.19
C GLU A 725 5.31 -5.90 36.57
N CYS A 726 6.03 -6.53 35.63
CA CYS A 726 6.61 -7.86 35.83
C CYS A 726 8.14 -7.86 36.01
N LEU A 727 8.84 -6.79 35.63
CA LEU A 727 10.31 -6.75 35.61
C LEU A 727 10.85 -5.63 36.50
N ASP A 728 12.02 -5.85 37.10
CA ASP A 728 12.75 -4.82 37.82
C ASP A 728 13.39 -3.83 36.83
N MET A 729 12.67 -2.76 36.53
CA MET A 729 13.10 -1.71 35.60
C MET A 729 14.33 -0.91 36.09
N SER A 730 14.80 -1.10 37.33
CA SER A 730 16.08 -0.52 37.78
C SER A 730 17.29 -1.22 37.15
N ARG A 731 17.12 -2.48 36.72
CA ARG A 731 18.14 -3.34 36.10
C ARG A 731 18.07 -3.38 34.58
N ILE A 732 17.16 -2.62 33.99
CA ILE A 732 16.86 -2.66 32.56
C ILE A 732 16.82 -1.24 32.02
N HIS A 733 17.45 -1.02 30.87
CA HIS A 733 17.26 0.23 30.11
C HIS A 733 17.13 -0.01 28.61
N PHE A 734 16.37 0.86 27.95
CA PHE A 734 16.08 0.77 26.53
C PHE A 734 17.29 1.20 25.70
N ILE A 735 17.71 0.35 24.76
CA ILE A 735 18.84 0.63 23.86
C ILE A 735 18.30 1.30 22.61
N GLU A 736 17.49 0.56 21.86
CA GLU A 736 16.94 0.96 20.58
C GLU A 736 15.66 0.20 20.27
N GLY A 737 14.88 0.71 19.33
CA GLY A 737 13.73 0.01 18.78
C GLY A 737 13.60 0.28 17.29
N ASP A 738 13.06 -0.68 16.57
CA ASP A 738 12.71 -0.55 15.16
C ASP A 738 11.33 -1.16 14.90
N THR A 739 10.34 -0.28 14.81
CA THR A 739 8.93 -0.53 14.48
C THR A 739 8.20 -1.49 15.42
N ASP A 740 8.53 -2.78 15.34
CA ASP A 740 7.97 -3.91 16.07
C ASP A 740 9.01 -4.66 16.90
N SER A 741 10.25 -4.16 16.94
CA SER A 741 11.33 -4.67 17.79
C SER A 741 11.74 -3.68 18.89
N ALA A 742 12.23 -4.21 20.01
CA ALA A 742 12.75 -3.45 21.14
C ALA A 742 13.98 -4.16 21.71
N TYR A 743 15.06 -3.41 21.91
CA TYR A 743 16.32 -3.93 22.44
C TYR A 743 16.62 -3.29 23.79
N TRP A 744 17.01 -4.11 24.74
CA TRP A 744 17.19 -3.74 26.15
C TRP A 744 18.53 -4.26 26.65
N ALA A 745 19.22 -3.47 27.46
CA ALA A 745 20.35 -3.96 28.25
C ALA A 745 19.86 -4.35 29.64
N ILE A 746 20.36 -5.48 30.14
CA ILE A 746 19.87 -6.13 31.36
C ILE A 746 21.06 -6.43 32.29
N SER A 747 20.83 -6.21 33.58
CA SER A 747 21.75 -6.59 34.67
C SER A 747 21.21 -7.78 35.47
N GLY A 748 21.64 -8.98 35.09
CA GLY A 748 21.42 -10.25 35.81
C GLY A 748 22.72 -11.03 36.09
N ASN A 749 22.59 -12.26 36.60
CA ASN A 749 23.66 -13.24 36.72
C ASN A 749 24.28 -13.55 35.33
N PRO A 750 25.57 -13.27 35.10
CA PRO A 750 26.22 -13.49 33.81
C PRO A 750 26.40 -14.97 33.44
N ASN A 751 26.17 -15.89 34.38
CA ASN A 751 26.28 -17.34 34.16
C ASN A 751 24.93 -18.00 33.85
N GLU A 752 23.84 -17.23 33.90
CA GLU A 752 22.49 -17.69 33.57
C GLU A 752 21.99 -16.97 32.33
N ASP A 753 21.02 -17.57 31.65
CA ASP A 753 20.39 -16.98 30.48
C ASP A 753 19.58 -15.71 30.84
N PHE A 754 19.19 -14.94 29.82
CA PHE A 754 18.43 -13.71 30.01
C PHE A 754 17.01 -13.91 30.58
N THR A 755 16.55 -15.15 30.71
CA THR A 755 15.22 -15.55 31.20
C THR A 755 15.06 -15.54 32.73
N GLN A 756 16.15 -15.27 33.45
CA GLN A 756 16.17 -14.96 34.89
C GLN A 756 15.39 -13.68 35.23
#